data_AF-A0A1Y2A8R4-F1
#
_entry.id   AF-A0A1Y2A8R4-F1
#
_cell.length_a   1.000
_cell.length_b   1.000
_cell.length_c   1.000
_cell.angle_alpha   90.00
_cell.angle_beta   90.00
_cell.angle_gamma   90.00
#
_symmetry.space_group_name_H-M   'P 1'
#
loop_
_entity.id
_entity.type
_entity.pdbx_description
1 polymer ?
#
loop_
_entity_poly.entity_id
_entity_poly.type
_entity_poly.pdbx_seq_one_letter_code
_entity_poly.pdbx_strand_id
1 'polypeptide(L)'
;MIIDVLLEFIFRNYEHKEGKSEYKEFSNILKNKISNRNYNVLEENLHEFKIENWDQDYHDKIISKFIIGNYRWELEINPNDGNYNNYVNVCLKNLDVENDDSILICTKSVIFIRNFYDYTCYLSEDNNDSFTYYSKDHNSFSFTIEKYKLFDKNQFAYKSLIGYNKCIAGVYLRIYDIESDEEENEIIRRIEQEIVETKEITKPQKFEPSSLVIALSNFTAYEYDQLDIQKDEFLVVTNWNYKDGWVYGHRKDKINEEGSFPKVFAKICNTDNNESNTLKDKITPNYRINFENKVRQLRSQKNMEIGNSETQIYINRANLFNDAFDNIMNKSPIELKNRIKIIYAGETGVDAGGLLRDFFYQLSKEIGNPNYSLLQYSKNENSYELDINPNSGVAEPNHLNYFKFIGRIMGLAIFHKQYLSLSFTLLFYKKLLNKPLEFSDLEYVDPEIYKNINWLKKNQGADKLCLTFVIDEIDCFGNHNKKELKPNGANIDVTDANKQEYINLVVKNKLYNTNDEEQLNALKEGFYEIIPRNINSIFDEIDLKYLLSGINEIDITDWEKNTDYEGYNKNDITIVYFWKCVREFDNEKRIQLLIFATGTSQVPVTGFKDLQGCGKIQRFRLKRFGTENDLPKSHTCFNRIDLPPYSNYTQLKQKLLRAIAEGLGSFEIE
;
A
#
# COMPACT_ATOMS: atom_id res chain seq x y z
N MET A 1 10.67 14.43 -35.64
CA MET A 1 11.80 14.00 -34.79
C MET A 1 11.66 14.43 -33.33
N ILE A 2 11.70 15.72 -32.95
CA ILE A 2 11.55 16.12 -31.52
C ILE A 2 10.09 15.97 -31.02
N ILE A 3 9.11 16.15 -31.90
CA ILE A 3 7.68 15.97 -31.58
C ILE A 3 7.31 14.48 -31.43
N ASP A 4 7.94 13.59 -32.22
CA ASP A 4 7.70 12.14 -32.14
C ASP A 4 8.29 11.53 -30.85
N VAL A 5 9.46 12.02 -30.42
CA VAL A 5 10.10 11.63 -29.15
C VAL A 5 9.31 12.18 -27.94
N LEU A 6 8.70 13.36 -28.06
CA LEU A 6 7.81 13.91 -27.02
C LEU A 6 6.47 13.17 -26.95
N LEU A 7 5.92 12.71 -28.09
CA LEU A 7 4.73 11.87 -28.11
C LEU A 7 5.00 10.46 -27.54
N GLU A 8 6.13 9.84 -27.85
CA GLU A 8 6.55 8.57 -27.21
C GLU A 8 6.77 8.72 -25.70
N PHE A 9 7.32 9.85 -25.25
CA PHE A 9 7.57 10.11 -23.83
C PHE A 9 6.28 10.44 -23.05
N ILE A 10 5.29 11.06 -23.70
CA ILE A 10 3.97 11.33 -23.13
C ILE A 10 3.12 10.06 -23.12
N PHE A 11 3.15 9.24 -24.18
CA PHE A 11 2.45 7.94 -24.21
C PHE A 11 3.01 6.94 -23.19
N ARG A 12 4.34 6.82 -23.04
CA ARG A 12 4.98 5.92 -22.05
C ARG A 12 4.62 6.25 -20.60
N ASN A 13 4.37 7.52 -20.28
CA ASN A 13 4.03 7.95 -18.92
C ASN A 13 2.53 7.90 -18.62
N TYR A 14 1.65 7.93 -19.64
CA TYR A 14 0.20 7.73 -19.49
C TYR A 14 -0.18 6.23 -19.37
N GLU A 15 0.53 5.34 -20.06
CA GLU A 15 0.19 3.90 -20.12
C GLU A 15 0.42 3.12 -18.80
N HIS A 16 1.25 3.61 -17.87
CA HIS A 16 1.69 2.78 -16.74
C HIS A 16 0.67 2.64 -15.58
N LYS A 17 -0.30 3.56 -15.46
CA LYS A 17 -1.37 3.51 -14.43
C LYS A 17 -2.75 3.15 -14.98
N GLU A 18 -3.14 3.66 -16.16
CA GLU A 18 -4.44 3.34 -16.78
C GLU A 18 -4.40 1.95 -17.46
N GLY A 19 -3.30 1.59 -18.14
CA GLY A 19 -3.17 0.30 -18.82
C GLY A 19 -3.24 -0.92 -17.88
N LYS A 20 -2.83 -0.79 -16.61
CA LYS A 20 -3.00 -1.85 -15.60
C LYS A 20 -4.46 -2.05 -15.16
N SER A 21 -5.25 -0.98 -15.14
CA SER A 21 -6.68 -1.04 -14.79
C SER A 21 -7.46 -1.67 -15.94
N GLU A 22 -7.20 -1.22 -17.17
CA GLU A 22 -7.87 -1.74 -18.36
C GLU A 22 -7.48 -3.21 -18.65
N TYR A 23 -6.21 -3.60 -18.46
CA TYR A 23 -5.79 -5.00 -18.54
C TYR A 23 -6.52 -5.90 -17.54
N LYS A 24 -6.70 -5.41 -16.30
CA LYS A 24 -7.40 -6.15 -15.25
C LYS A 24 -8.89 -6.28 -15.55
N GLU A 25 -9.52 -5.24 -16.09
CA GLU A 25 -10.91 -5.27 -16.53
C GLU A 25 -11.09 -6.23 -17.71
N PHE A 26 -10.20 -6.17 -18.70
CA PHE A 26 -10.17 -7.08 -19.85
C PHE A 26 -10.01 -8.55 -19.43
N SER A 27 -9.03 -8.85 -18.56
CA SER A 27 -8.82 -10.20 -18.01
C SER A 27 -10.05 -10.70 -17.23
N ASN A 28 -10.73 -9.84 -16.48
CA ASN A 28 -11.97 -10.18 -15.79
C ASN A 28 -13.13 -10.49 -16.76
N ILE A 29 -13.25 -9.76 -17.88
CA ILE A 29 -14.26 -10.04 -18.92
C ILE A 29 -14.05 -11.43 -19.49
N LEU A 30 -12.80 -11.79 -19.84
CA LEU A 30 -12.47 -13.13 -20.34
C LEU A 30 -12.75 -14.21 -19.30
N LYS A 31 -12.38 -13.97 -18.04
CA LYS A 31 -12.61 -14.89 -16.92
C LYS A 31 -14.10 -15.16 -16.69
N ASN A 32 -14.95 -14.14 -16.81
CA ASN A 32 -16.40 -14.24 -16.59
C ASN A 32 -17.14 -14.95 -17.73
N LYS A 33 -16.56 -15.04 -18.92
CA LYS A 33 -17.13 -15.83 -20.02
C LYS A 33 -17.05 -17.33 -19.77
N ILE A 34 -16.10 -17.78 -18.96
CA ILE A 34 -15.94 -19.20 -18.64
C ILE A 34 -16.69 -19.55 -17.36
N SER A 35 -17.74 -20.37 -17.48
CA SER A 35 -18.53 -20.85 -16.33
C SER A 35 -17.75 -21.86 -15.47
N ASN A 36 -17.80 -21.66 -14.14
CA ASN A 36 -17.32 -22.62 -13.14
C ASN A 36 -18.47 -23.54 -12.73
N ARG A 37 -18.75 -24.58 -13.51
CA ARG A 37 -19.81 -25.56 -13.17
C ARG A 37 -19.30 -26.54 -12.10
N ASN A 38 -19.01 -26.12 -10.87
CA ASN A 38 -18.60 -27.01 -9.75
C ASN A 38 -17.36 -27.92 -9.95
N TYR A 39 -16.67 -27.92 -11.10
CA TYR A 39 -15.40 -28.66 -11.31
C TYR A 39 -14.22 -27.92 -10.65
N ASN A 40 -13.25 -28.70 -10.17
CA ASN A 40 -11.99 -28.16 -9.66
C ASN A 40 -11.13 -27.62 -10.81
N VAL A 41 -10.61 -26.41 -10.64
CA VAL A 41 -9.70 -25.77 -11.61
C VAL A 41 -8.26 -26.11 -11.22
N LEU A 42 -7.53 -26.75 -12.13
CA LEU A 42 -6.12 -27.11 -11.93
C LEU A 42 -5.21 -25.89 -12.16
N GLU A 43 -5.43 -25.18 -13.26
CA GLU A 43 -4.68 -23.97 -13.62
C GLU A 43 -5.52 -23.08 -14.54
N GLU A 44 -5.30 -21.77 -14.49
CA GLU A 44 -5.83 -20.82 -15.46
C GLU A 44 -4.82 -19.71 -15.74
N ASN A 45 -4.70 -19.31 -17.01
CA ASN A 45 -3.80 -18.21 -17.38
C ASN A 45 -4.24 -17.52 -18.68
N LEU A 46 -3.77 -16.29 -18.88
CA LEU A 46 -3.96 -15.48 -20.07
C LEU A 46 -2.66 -15.43 -20.86
N HIS A 47 -2.66 -15.93 -22.09
CA HIS A 47 -1.54 -15.82 -23.02
C HIS A 47 -1.85 -14.77 -24.10
N GLU A 48 -0.92 -13.85 -24.33
CA GLU A 48 -1.00 -12.83 -25.38
C GLU A 48 0.29 -12.80 -26.21
N PHE A 49 0.17 -12.55 -27.51
CA PHE A 49 1.31 -12.27 -28.37
C PHE A 49 0.99 -11.17 -29.38
N LYS A 50 2.02 -10.40 -29.74
CA LYS A 50 1.91 -9.25 -30.64
C LYS A 50 2.04 -9.71 -32.08
N ILE A 51 1.14 -9.21 -32.94
CA ILE A 51 1.23 -9.38 -34.40
C ILE A 51 1.55 -8.01 -34.98
N GLU A 52 2.80 -7.81 -35.41
CA GLU A 52 3.28 -6.50 -35.89
C GLU A 52 3.11 -6.29 -37.40
N ASN A 53 2.89 -7.36 -38.15
CA ASN A 53 2.63 -7.35 -39.59
C ASN A 53 1.47 -8.31 -39.92
N TRP A 54 0.26 -7.77 -40.03
CA TRP A 54 -0.95 -8.55 -40.34
C TRP A 54 -1.17 -8.80 -41.85
N ASP A 55 -0.46 -8.11 -42.73
CA ASP A 55 -0.81 -7.93 -44.16
C ASP A 55 -1.45 -9.13 -44.86
N GLN A 56 -2.48 -8.83 -45.66
CA GLN A 56 -3.33 -9.80 -46.34
C GLN A 56 -2.62 -10.70 -47.38
N ASP A 57 -1.33 -10.46 -47.66
CA ASP A 57 -0.50 -11.25 -48.59
C ASP A 57 0.40 -12.27 -47.86
N TYR A 58 0.30 -12.39 -46.53
CA TYR A 58 0.96 -13.46 -45.78
C TYR A 58 0.39 -14.82 -46.18
N HIS A 59 1.21 -15.66 -46.80
CA HIS A 59 0.92 -17.07 -47.02
C HIS A 59 1.30 -17.96 -45.82
N ASP A 60 2.02 -17.40 -44.85
CA ASP A 60 2.51 -18.13 -43.69
C ASP A 60 1.56 -18.00 -42.49
N LYS A 61 1.39 -19.12 -41.77
CA LYS A 61 0.63 -19.16 -40.51
C LYS A 61 1.39 -18.39 -39.43
N ILE A 62 0.66 -17.61 -38.64
CA ILE A 62 1.19 -16.96 -37.44
C ILE A 62 1.06 -17.95 -36.28
N ILE A 63 2.16 -18.29 -35.62
CA ILE A 63 2.21 -19.33 -34.58
C ILE A 63 2.77 -18.76 -33.28
N SER A 64 2.09 -19.03 -32.17
CA SER A 64 2.60 -18.77 -30.82
C SER A 64 2.57 -20.04 -29.98
N LYS A 65 3.72 -20.42 -29.41
CA LYS A 65 3.86 -21.56 -28.49
C LYS A 65 4.00 -21.06 -27.05
N PHE A 66 3.32 -21.72 -26.10
CA PHE A 66 3.30 -21.32 -24.69
C PHE A 66 2.97 -22.51 -23.78
N ILE A 67 3.12 -22.32 -22.46
CA ILE A 67 2.88 -23.37 -21.45
C ILE A 67 1.82 -22.87 -20.45
N ILE A 68 0.80 -23.70 -20.21
CA ILE A 68 -0.22 -23.50 -19.17
C ILE A 68 -0.57 -24.88 -18.62
N GLY A 69 -0.61 -25.06 -17.30
CA GLY A 69 -0.97 -26.33 -16.68
C GLY A 69 0.12 -27.39 -16.74
N ASN A 70 1.38 -27.01 -16.94
CA ASN A 70 2.47 -27.89 -17.39
C ASN A 70 2.27 -28.52 -18.78
N TYR A 71 1.27 -28.08 -19.54
CA TYR A 71 1.05 -28.54 -20.92
C TYR A 71 1.51 -27.50 -21.93
N ARG A 72 2.04 -27.96 -23.07
CA ARG A 72 2.51 -27.18 -24.20
C ARG A 72 1.37 -26.94 -25.18
N TRP A 73 1.11 -25.67 -25.44
CA TRP A 73 0.04 -25.21 -26.33
C TRP A 73 0.62 -24.47 -27.53
N GLU A 74 -0.11 -24.54 -28.64
CA GLU A 74 0.20 -23.80 -29.87
C GLU A 74 -1.07 -23.10 -30.37
N LEU A 75 -1.03 -21.78 -30.49
CA LEU A 75 -2.09 -20.99 -31.10
C LEU A 75 -1.66 -20.58 -32.50
N GLU A 76 -2.32 -21.15 -33.51
CA GLU A 76 -2.15 -20.83 -34.92
C GLU A 76 -3.22 -19.87 -35.40
N ILE A 77 -2.83 -18.81 -36.10
CA ILE A 77 -3.72 -17.91 -36.83
C ILE A 77 -3.32 -17.98 -38.29
N ASN A 78 -4.28 -18.37 -39.13
CA ASN A 78 -4.13 -18.43 -40.57
C ASN A 78 -5.01 -17.36 -41.22
N PRO A 79 -4.43 -16.20 -41.60
CA PRO A 79 -5.16 -15.13 -42.28
C PRO A 79 -5.67 -15.54 -43.66
N ASN A 80 -5.09 -16.55 -44.30
CA ASN A 80 -5.39 -16.97 -45.67
C ASN A 80 -5.46 -18.50 -45.77
N ASP A 81 -6.40 -19.11 -45.06
CA ASP A 81 -6.68 -20.54 -45.20
C ASP A 81 -7.36 -20.78 -46.55
N GLY A 82 -6.60 -21.28 -47.54
CA GLY A 82 -6.89 -21.26 -48.99
C GLY A 82 -8.23 -21.85 -49.46
N ASN A 83 -9.07 -22.35 -48.56
CA ASN A 83 -10.45 -22.76 -48.81
C ASN A 83 -11.48 -21.63 -48.63
N TYR A 84 -11.17 -20.56 -47.88
CA TYR A 84 -12.14 -19.52 -47.50
C TYR A 84 -11.49 -18.12 -47.46
N ASN A 85 -11.31 -17.50 -48.63
CA ASN A 85 -10.63 -16.19 -48.77
C ASN A 85 -11.19 -15.06 -47.88
N ASN A 86 -12.42 -15.17 -47.37
CA ASN A 86 -13.08 -14.17 -46.54
C ASN A 86 -12.99 -14.44 -45.03
N TYR A 87 -12.33 -15.51 -44.59
CA TYR A 87 -12.24 -15.92 -43.19
C TYR A 87 -10.78 -16.04 -42.73
N VAL A 88 -10.56 -15.80 -41.44
CA VAL A 88 -9.32 -16.08 -40.71
C VAL A 88 -9.58 -17.35 -39.90
N ASN A 89 -8.77 -18.38 -40.09
CA ASN A 89 -8.85 -19.60 -39.29
C ASN A 89 -7.95 -19.46 -38.05
N VAL A 90 -8.49 -19.74 -36.87
CA VAL A 90 -7.75 -19.69 -35.61
C VAL A 90 -7.84 -21.06 -34.95
N CYS A 91 -6.69 -21.66 -34.67
CA CYS A 91 -6.59 -23.02 -34.14
C CYS A 91 -5.72 -23.05 -32.88
N LEU A 92 -6.28 -23.54 -31.78
CA LEU A 92 -5.56 -23.86 -30.56
C LEU A 92 -5.27 -25.35 -30.53
N LYS A 93 -4.01 -25.73 -30.33
CA LYS A 93 -3.55 -27.11 -30.25
C LYS A 93 -2.85 -27.38 -28.94
N ASN A 94 -2.94 -28.62 -28.49
CA ASN A 94 -2.09 -29.14 -27.43
C ASN A 94 -1.04 -30.08 -28.05
N LEU A 95 0.24 -29.82 -27.77
CA LEU A 95 1.36 -30.56 -28.36
C LEU A 95 1.75 -31.82 -27.58
N ASP A 96 1.23 -31.99 -26.36
CA ASP A 96 1.55 -33.14 -25.52
C ASP A 96 0.68 -34.34 -25.87
N VAL A 97 -0.63 -34.12 -26.07
CA VAL A 97 -1.57 -35.17 -26.47
C VAL A 97 -1.27 -35.77 -27.84
N GLU A 98 -0.55 -35.04 -28.71
CA GLU A 98 -0.11 -35.57 -30.02
C GLU A 98 0.87 -36.74 -29.90
N ASN A 99 1.61 -36.79 -28.80
CA ASN A 99 2.74 -37.71 -28.61
C ASN A 99 2.50 -38.73 -27.48
N ASP A 100 1.40 -38.60 -26.73
CA ASP A 100 1.10 -39.42 -25.57
C ASP A 100 -0.41 -39.68 -25.43
N ASP A 101 -0.79 -40.94 -25.69
CA ASP A 101 -2.18 -41.41 -25.69
C ASP A 101 -2.77 -41.49 -24.28
N SER A 102 -1.93 -41.39 -23.24
CA SER A 102 -2.37 -41.38 -21.84
C SER A 102 -2.84 -40.00 -21.35
N ILE A 103 -2.62 -38.95 -22.13
CA ILE A 103 -2.95 -37.58 -21.75
C ILE A 103 -4.35 -37.23 -22.28
N LEU A 104 -5.27 -36.95 -21.36
CA LEU A 104 -6.57 -36.37 -21.63
C LEU A 104 -6.67 -35.04 -20.89
N ILE A 105 -6.96 -33.94 -21.60
CA ILE A 105 -7.00 -32.60 -21.00
C ILE A 105 -8.39 -32.00 -21.19
N CYS A 106 -9.05 -31.66 -20.07
CA CYS A 106 -10.34 -30.97 -20.08
C CYS A 106 -10.13 -29.46 -19.91
N THR A 107 -10.65 -28.67 -20.86
CA THR A 107 -10.44 -27.21 -20.85
C THR A 107 -11.70 -26.43 -21.22
N LYS A 108 -11.69 -25.15 -20.82
CA LYS A 108 -12.45 -24.10 -21.47
C LYS A 108 -11.50 -22.98 -21.88
N SER A 109 -11.71 -22.42 -23.06
CA SER A 109 -10.87 -21.35 -23.58
C SER A 109 -11.70 -20.23 -24.20
N VAL A 110 -11.19 -19.01 -24.09
CA VAL A 110 -11.70 -17.84 -24.81
C VAL A 110 -10.55 -17.27 -25.63
N ILE A 111 -10.66 -17.40 -26.95
CA ILE A 111 -9.65 -16.92 -27.88
C ILE A 111 -10.09 -15.54 -28.38
N PHE A 112 -9.14 -14.61 -28.51
CA PHE A 112 -9.46 -13.25 -28.91
C PHE A 112 -8.41 -12.63 -29.83
N ILE A 113 -8.87 -11.64 -30.60
CA ILE A 113 -8.03 -10.70 -31.35
C ILE A 113 -8.45 -9.30 -30.93
N ARG A 114 -7.50 -8.53 -30.38
CA ARG A 114 -7.74 -7.18 -29.89
C ARG A 114 -6.89 -6.15 -30.60
N ASN A 115 -7.32 -4.89 -30.51
CA ASN A 115 -6.55 -3.77 -31.01
C ASN A 115 -5.18 -3.71 -30.31
N PHE A 116 -4.17 -3.24 -31.04
CA PHE A 116 -2.81 -3.14 -30.52
C PHE A 116 -2.68 -2.10 -29.40
N TYR A 117 -3.46 -1.01 -29.48
CA TYR A 117 -3.33 0.18 -28.63
C TYR A 117 -4.42 0.28 -27.55
N ASP A 118 -5.45 -0.57 -27.58
CA ASP A 118 -6.50 -0.62 -26.58
C ASP A 118 -7.08 -2.05 -26.43
N TYR A 119 -8.01 -2.23 -25.50
CA TYR A 119 -8.60 -3.54 -25.19
C TYR A 119 -9.90 -3.84 -25.96
N THR A 120 -10.21 -3.07 -27.00
CA THR A 120 -11.31 -3.45 -27.91
C THR A 120 -10.97 -4.75 -28.62
N CYS A 121 -11.85 -5.75 -28.57
CA CYS A 121 -11.55 -7.09 -29.02
C CYS A 121 -12.71 -7.78 -29.73
N TYR A 122 -12.35 -8.71 -30.61
CA TYR A 122 -13.20 -9.80 -31.04
C TYR A 122 -12.93 -11.00 -30.14
N LEU A 123 -14.00 -11.62 -29.64
CA LEU A 123 -13.93 -12.84 -28.82
C LEU A 123 -14.51 -14.00 -29.65
N SER A 124 -13.97 -15.20 -29.50
CA SER A 124 -14.59 -16.42 -30.03
C SER A 124 -16.04 -16.51 -29.53
N GLU A 125 -16.99 -16.77 -30.44
CA GLU A 125 -18.39 -16.93 -30.09
C GLU A 125 -18.54 -18.12 -29.14
N ASP A 126 -19.40 -17.96 -28.12
CA ASP A 126 -19.67 -18.98 -27.08
C ASP A 126 -20.31 -20.21 -27.73
N ASN A 127 -19.48 -21.16 -28.17
CA ASN A 127 -19.94 -22.48 -28.56
C ASN A 127 -20.16 -23.31 -27.30
N ASN A 128 -21.29 -23.01 -26.65
CA ASN A 128 -21.99 -23.81 -25.65
C ASN A 128 -21.22 -24.18 -24.38
N ASP A 129 -21.98 -24.42 -23.32
CA ASP A 129 -21.51 -24.79 -21.99
C ASP A 129 -20.62 -26.06 -21.88
N SER A 130 -20.28 -26.70 -23.01
CA SER A 130 -19.48 -27.91 -23.15
C SER A 130 -17.99 -27.69 -22.94
N PHE A 131 -17.33 -28.65 -22.28
CA PHE A 131 -15.88 -28.70 -22.16
C PHE A 131 -15.22 -29.11 -23.49
N THR A 132 -14.00 -28.63 -23.72
CA THR A 132 -13.15 -29.11 -24.82
C THR A 132 -12.15 -30.11 -24.28
N TYR A 133 -12.24 -31.34 -24.77
CA TYR A 133 -11.34 -32.44 -24.42
C TYR A 133 -10.25 -32.60 -25.47
N TYR A 134 -9.00 -32.47 -25.05
CA TYR A 134 -7.84 -32.72 -25.89
C TYR A 134 -7.32 -34.12 -25.65
N SER A 135 -7.20 -34.89 -26.73
CA SER A 135 -6.65 -36.24 -26.77
C SER A 135 -5.82 -36.42 -28.05
N LYS A 136 -5.19 -37.58 -28.23
CA LYS A 136 -4.43 -37.89 -29.46
C LYS A 136 -5.24 -37.68 -30.73
N ASP A 137 -6.49 -38.14 -30.73
CA ASP A 137 -7.39 -38.04 -31.89
C ASP A 137 -8.03 -36.65 -32.04
N HIS A 138 -8.06 -35.88 -30.96
CA HIS A 138 -8.65 -34.55 -30.87
C HIS A 138 -7.66 -33.57 -30.22
N ASN A 139 -6.53 -33.33 -30.89
CA ASN A 139 -5.43 -32.50 -30.39
C ASN A 139 -5.63 -30.99 -30.58
N SER A 140 -6.69 -30.59 -31.27
CA SER A 140 -6.87 -29.22 -31.73
C SER A 140 -8.31 -28.77 -31.79
N PHE A 141 -8.53 -27.50 -31.46
CA PHE A 141 -9.79 -26.81 -31.60
C PHE A 141 -9.61 -25.66 -32.58
N SER A 142 -10.50 -25.50 -33.55
CA SER A 142 -10.44 -24.41 -34.52
C SER A 142 -11.77 -23.73 -34.71
N PHE A 143 -11.72 -22.43 -34.99
CA PHE A 143 -12.88 -21.63 -35.36
C PHE A 143 -12.48 -20.58 -36.39
N THR A 144 -13.47 -20.06 -37.12
CA THR A 144 -13.25 -19.08 -38.18
C THR A 144 -13.82 -17.73 -37.81
N ILE A 145 -13.13 -16.67 -38.23
CA ILE A 145 -13.52 -15.27 -38.03
C ILE A 145 -13.70 -14.63 -39.40
N GLU A 146 -14.83 -13.98 -39.65
CA GLU A 146 -15.04 -13.21 -40.87
C GLU A 146 -14.08 -12.02 -40.92
N LYS A 147 -13.26 -11.91 -41.98
CA LYS A 147 -12.21 -10.90 -42.10
C LYS A 147 -12.75 -9.49 -41.90
N TYR A 148 -13.93 -9.17 -42.45
CA TYR A 148 -14.52 -7.84 -42.30
C TYR A 148 -14.77 -7.46 -40.83
N LYS A 149 -15.06 -8.42 -39.93
CA LYS A 149 -15.25 -8.12 -38.49
C LYS A 149 -13.96 -7.62 -37.81
N LEU A 150 -12.80 -7.90 -38.38
CA LEU A 150 -11.51 -7.42 -37.88
C LEU A 150 -11.15 -6.03 -38.45
N PHE A 151 -11.65 -5.69 -39.65
CA PHE A 151 -11.33 -4.44 -40.35
C PHE A 151 -12.43 -3.36 -40.24
N ASP A 152 -13.68 -3.73 -40.00
CA ASP A 152 -14.78 -2.80 -39.83
C ASP A 152 -14.66 -2.02 -38.52
N LYS A 153 -15.07 -0.75 -38.56
CA LYS A 153 -15.06 0.12 -37.38
C LYS A 153 -16.16 -0.30 -36.41
N ASN A 154 -15.78 -0.71 -35.20
CA ASN A 154 -16.72 -1.04 -34.13
C ASN A 154 -17.65 0.15 -33.84
N GLN A 155 -18.97 -0.07 -33.77
CA GLN A 155 -20.00 0.97 -33.56
C GLN A 155 -19.81 1.81 -32.29
N PHE A 156 -19.12 1.27 -31.27
CA PHE A 156 -18.88 1.95 -30.00
C PHE A 156 -17.57 2.77 -29.97
N ALA A 157 -16.57 2.37 -30.74
CA ALA A 157 -15.22 2.95 -30.68
C ALA A 157 -14.78 3.66 -31.99
N TYR A 158 -15.51 3.48 -33.09
CA TYR A 158 -15.16 3.95 -34.44
C TYR A 158 -13.74 3.56 -34.91
N LYS A 159 -13.19 2.46 -34.38
CA LYS A 159 -11.85 1.92 -34.68
C LYS A 159 -11.93 0.49 -35.18
N SER A 160 -11.03 0.12 -36.09
CA SER A 160 -10.81 -1.27 -36.53
C SER A 160 -9.95 -2.02 -35.50
N LEU A 161 -10.13 -3.33 -35.36
CA LEU A 161 -9.30 -4.16 -34.48
C LEU A 161 -7.88 -4.31 -35.02
N ILE A 162 -7.71 -4.29 -36.35
CA ILE A 162 -6.41 -4.27 -36.99
C ILE A 162 -6.10 -2.82 -37.40
N GLY A 163 -5.34 -2.14 -36.57
CA GLY A 163 -4.90 -0.76 -36.82
C GLY A 163 -3.44 -0.72 -37.23
N TYR A 164 -3.12 -0.02 -38.32
CA TYR A 164 -1.73 0.14 -38.80
C TYR A 164 -0.98 -1.18 -39.00
N ASN A 165 -1.68 -2.21 -39.49
CA ASN A 165 -1.14 -3.56 -39.69
C ASN A 165 -0.74 -4.32 -38.41
N LYS A 166 -1.21 -3.87 -37.24
CA LYS A 166 -0.89 -4.44 -35.93
C LYS A 166 -2.14 -4.86 -35.17
N CYS A 167 -2.03 -5.95 -34.42
CA CYS A 167 -3.02 -6.39 -33.44
C CYS A 167 -2.36 -7.26 -32.36
N ILE A 168 -3.12 -7.61 -31.32
CA ILE A 168 -2.70 -8.58 -30.31
C ILE A 168 -3.69 -9.74 -30.34
N ALA A 169 -3.17 -10.96 -30.39
CA ALA A 169 -3.98 -12.16 -30.30
C ALA A 169 -3.62 -12.92 -29.03
N GLY A 170 -4.59 -13.67 -28.51
CA GLY A 170 -4.38 -14.39 -27.27
C GLY A 170 -5.49 -15.38 -26.94
N VAL A 171 -5.26 -16.11 -25.86
CA VAL A 171 -6.21 -17.07 -25.31
C VAL A 171 -6.21 -16.97 -23.79
N TYR A 172 -7.40 -16.90 -23.21
CA TYR A 172 -7.60 -17.22 -21.81
C TYR A 172 -7.94 -18.70 -21.72
N LEU A 173 -7.13 -19.49 -21.02
CA LEU A 173 -7.30 -20.94 -20.91
C LEU A 173 -7.49 -21.33 -19.46
N ARG A 174 -8.48 -22.18 -19.19
CA ARG A 174 -8.73 -22.81 -17.88
C ARG A 174 -8.75 -24.32 -18.04
N ILE A 175 -7.94 -25.00 -17.24
CA ILE A 175 -7.80 -26.47 -17.24
C ILE A 175 -8.51 -27.01 -16.00
N TYR A 176 -9.30 -28.06 -16.20
CA TYR A 176 -10.14 -28.66 -15.17
C TYR A 176 -9.66 -30.05 -14.80
N ASP A 177 -9.91 -30.41 -13.55
CA ASP A 177 -9.76 -31.77 -13.07
C ASP A 177 -10.91 -32.65 -13.61
N ILE A 178 -10.55 -33.82 -14.11
CA ILE A 178 -11.48 -34.74 -14.80
C ILE A 178 -12.25 -35.60 -13.79
N GLU A 179 -11.83 -35.65 -12.52
CA GLU A 179 -12.39 -36.57 -11.51
C GLU A 179 -13.86 -36.31 -11.08
N SER A 180 -14.52 -35.21 -11.50
CA SER A 180 -15.78 -34.77 -10.90
C SER A 180 -17.07 -34.91 -11.74
N ASP A 181 -17.13 -35.80 -12.74
CA ASP A 181 -18.41 -36.10 -13.43
C ASP A 181 -18.73 -37.60 -13.49
N GLU A 182 -19.77 -38.04 -12.78
CA GLU A 182 -20.25 -39.43 -12.80
C GLU A 182 -20.85 -39.84 -14.17
N GLU A 183 -21.30 -38.88 -15.00
CA GLU A 183 -21.89 -39.18 -16.32
C GLU A 183 -20.86 -39.29 -17.47
N GLU A 184 -19.69 -38.65 -17.38
CA GLU A 184 -18.62 -38.74 -18.40
C GLU A 184 -17.54 -39.79 -18.09
N ASN A 185 -17.51 -40.31 -16.86
CA ASN A 185 -16.68 -41.44 -16.45
C ASN A 185 -16.93 -42.74 -17.25
N GLU A 186 -18.04 -42.84 -17.98
CA GLU A 186 -18.31 -43.96 -18.89
C GLU A 186 -17.57 -43.84 -20.23
N ILE A 187 -17.25 -42.62 -20.67
CA ILE A 187 -16.42 -42.37 -21.86
C ILE A 187 -14.95 -42.64 -21.53
N ILE A 188 -14.50 -42.17 -20.37
CA ILE A 188 -13.13 -42.40 -19.87
C ILE A 188 -12.89 -43.90 -19.65
N ARG A 189 -13.83 -44.63 -19.06
CA ARG A 189 -13.72 -46.10 -18.91
C ARG A 189 -13.68 -46.85 -20.24
N ARG A 190 -14.28 -46.33 -21.31
CA ARG A 190 -14.17 -46.93 -22.65
C ARG A 190 -12.80 -46.70 -23.27
N ILE A 191 -12.21 -45.53 -23.06
CA ILE A 191 -10.87 -45.18 -23.55
C ILE A 191 -9.78 -45.92 -22.74
N GLU A 192 -9.94 -46.01 -21.42
CA GLU A 192 -9.01 -46.72 -20.53
C GLU A 192 -9.00 -48.24 -20.77
N GLN A 193 -10.11 -48.83 -21.24
CA GLN A 193 -10.16 -50.25 -21.60
C GLN A 193 -9.37 -50.60 -22.87
N GLU A 194 -9.05 -49.62 -23.74
CA GLU A 194 -8.22 -49.84 -24.93
C GLU A 194 -6.71 -49.67 -24.66
N ILE A 195 -6.32 -49.03 -23.55
CA ILE A 195 -4.92 -48.64 -23.28
C ILE A 195 -4.18 -49.62 -22.33
N VAL A 196 -4.89 -50.58 -21.71
CA VAL A 196 -4.25 -51.60 -20.86
C VAL A 196 -3.56 -52.68 -21.71
N GLU A 197 -2.41 -52.34 -22.29
CA GLU A 197 -1.33 -53.29 -22.61
C GLU A 197 -0.06 -52.53 -23.05
N THR A 198 0.69 -51.92 -22.12
CA THR A 198 2.13 -52.19 -21.86
C THR A 198 2.87 -51.15 -20.99
N LYS A 199 3.44 -51.67 -19.89
CA LYS A 199 4.72 -51.32 -19.24
C LYS A 199 4.86 -50.14 -18.26
N GLU A 200 4.86 -50.54 -16.98
CA GLU A 200 5.86 -50.29 -15.91
C GLU A 200 6.54 -48.90 -15.75
N ILE A 201 5.93 -48.12 -14.85
CA ILE A 201 6.52 -47.45 -13.66
C ILE A 201 8.01 -47.04 -13.74
N THR A 202 8.24 -45.74 -13.85
CA THR A 202 9.28 -45.04 -13.08
C THR A 202 8.66 -43.84 -12.38
N LYS A 203 8.69 -43.81 -11.05
CA LYS A 203 8.28 -42.64 -10.25
C LYS A 203 9.34 -41.54 -10.39
N PRO A 204 8.99 -40.27 -10.68
CA PRO A 204 9.92 -39.16 -10.52
C PRO A 204 10.05 -38.74 -9.05
N GLN A 205 11.22 -38.21 -8.73
CA GLN A 205 11.72 -37.79 -7.41
C GLN A 205 10.87 -36.69 -6.75
N LYS A 206 10.83 -36.72 -5.41
CA LYS A 206 10.38 -35.62 -4.54
C LYS A 206 11.24 -34.37 -4.76
N PHE A 207 10.61 -33.23 -5.06
CA PHE A 207 11.23 -31.90 -5.00
C PHE A 207 11.26 -31.36 -3.55
N GLU A 208 12.34 -30.67 -3.17
CA GLU A 208 12.45 -29.94 -1.90
C GLU A 208 11.53 -28.69 -1.88
N PRO A 209 11.05 -28.23 -0.70
CA PRO A 209 10.09 -27.13 -0.62
C PRO A 209 10.69 -25.79 -1.09
N SER A 210 9.87 -25.01 -1.80
CA SER A 210 10.23 -23.67 -2.27
C SER A 210 10.65 -22.75 -1.11
N SER A 211 11.68 -21.93 -1.34
CA SER A 211 12.27 -21.06 -0.31
C SER A 211 12.15 -19.59 -0.73
N LEU A 212 11.58 -18.74 0.14
CA LEU A 212 11.56 -17.28 -0.07
C LEU A 212 12.98 -16.73 0.10
N VAL A 213 13.42 -15.86 -0.80
CA VAL A 213 14.73 -15.20 -0.78
C VAL A 213 14.58 -13.71 -1.08
N ILE A 214 15.58 -12.91 -0.72
CA ILE A 214 15.66 -11.49 -1.07
C ILE A 214 16.90 -11.22 -1.92
N ALA A 215 16.76 -10.43 -2.98
CA ALA A 215 17.85 -10.02 -3.85
C ALA A 215 18.77 -9.01 -3.12
N LEU A 216 20.07 -9.27 -3.11
CA LEU A 216 21.08 -8.48 -2.38
C LEU A 216 21.64 -7.31 -3.21
N SER A 217 21.49 -7.37 -4.53
CA SER A 217 21.98 -6.39 -5.48
C SER A 217 21.20 -6.47 -6.78
N ASN A 218 21.21 -5.39 -7.56
CA ASN A 218 20.64 -5.40 -8.89
C ASN A 218 21.42 -6.40 -9.75
N PHE A 219 20.69 -7.28 -10.43
CA PHE A 219 21.24 -8.09 -11.49
C PHE A 219 20.31 -7.97 -12.69
N THR A 220 20.92 -7.63 -13.81
CA THR A 220 20.23 -7.49 -15.08
C THR A 220 20.43 -8.77 -15.86
N ALA A 221 19.33 -9.40 -16.25
CA ALA A 221 19.29 -10.57 -17.08
C ALA A 221 19.82 -10.22 -18.48
N TYR A 222 20.73 -11.06 -18.98
CA TYR A 222 21.25 -10.95 -20.34
C TYR A 222 20.69 -12.05 -21.25
N GLU A 223 20.03 -13.06 -20.68
CA GLU A 223 19.47 -14.23 -21.36
C GLU A 223 17.97 -14.38 -21.01
N TYR A 224 17.20 -15.01 -21.91
CA TYR A 224 15.74 -15.13 -21.76
C TYR A 224 15.30 -16.00 -20.57
N ASP A 225 16.14 -16.95 -20.14
CA ASP A 225 15.92 -17.78 -18.96
C ASP A 225 16.45 -17.13 -17.67
N GLN A 226 16.90 -15.87 -17.71
CA GLN A 226 17.39 -15.14 -16.55
C GLN A 226 16.36 -14.11 -16.07
N LEU A 227 16.26 -13.95 -14.75
CA LEU A 227 15.34 -13.01 -14.14
C LEU A 227 16.10 -11.73 -13.78
N ASP A 228 15.63 -10.59 -14.30
CA ASP A 228 16.03 -9.29 -13.77
C ASP A 228 15.65 -9.24 -12.29
N ILE A 229 16.60 -8.90 -11.43
CA ILE A 229 16.35 -8.76 -10.00
C ILE A 229 16.83 -7.39 -9.54
N GLN A 230 15.99 -6.68 -8.81
CA GLN A 230 16.37 -5.43 -8.17
C GLN A 230 16.75 -5.69 -6.71
N LYS A 231 17.70 -4.92 -6.19
CA LYS A 231 18.09 -5.00 -4.78
C LYS A 231 16.84 -4.85 -3.90
N ASP A 232 16.77 -5.69 -2.87
CA ASP A 232 15.66 -5.82 -1.91
C ASP A 232 14.34 -6.40 -2.48
N GLU A 233 14.34 -6.90 -3.72
CA GLU A 233 13.22 -7.64 -4.31
C GLU A 233 13.09 -9.06 -3.72
N PHE A 234 11.89 -9.45 -3.32
CA PHE A 234 11.62 -10.80 -2.83
C PHE A 234 11.36 -11.76 -3.98
N LEU A 235 12.05 -12.89 -3.96
CA LEU A 235 11.96 -13.95 -4.97
C LEU A 235 11.65 -15.28 -4.25
N VAL A 236 10.96 -16.20 -4.91
CA VAL A 236 10.74 -17.55 -4.41
C VAL A 236 11.62 -18.47 -5.23
N VAL A 237 12.62 -19.08 -4.60
CA VAL A 237 13.46 -20.09 -5.22
C VAL A 237 12.72 -21.41 -5.19
N THR A 238 12.41 -21.92 -6.38
CA THR A 238 11.77 -23.22 -6.59
C THR A 238 12.79 -24.32 -6.87
N ASN A 239 14.00 -23.97 -7.31
CA ASN A 239 15.10 -24.92 -7.49
C ASN A 239 16.47 -24.32 -7.10
N TRP A 240 17.04 -24.80 -6.00
CA TRP A 240 18.35 -24.38 -5.48
C TRP A 240 19.56 -24.91 -6.25
N ASN A 241 19.35 -25.91 -7.10
CA ASN A 241 20.37 -26.64 -7.85
C ASN A 241 20.10 -26.59 -9.36
N TYR A 242 19.71 -25.43 -9.89
CA TYR A 242 19.36 -25.26 -11.30
C TYR A 242 20.58 -25.39 -12.24
N LYS A 243 21.62 -24.58 -12.02
CA LYS A 243 22.93 -24.64 -12.70
C LYS A 243 24.02 -24.23 -11.68
N ASP A 244 25.28 -24.58 -11.90
CA ASP A 244 26.35 -24.28 -10.94
C ASP A 244 26.46 -22.76 -10.66
N GLY A 245 26.20 -22.34 -9.42
CA GLY A 245 26.16 -20.92 -9.03
C GLY A 245 24.86 -20.16 -9.35
N TRP A 246 23.83 -20.83 -9.86
CA TRP A 246 22.53 -20.25 -10.23
C TRP A 246 21.36 -20.98 -9.58
N VAL A 247 20.31 -20.24 -9.26
CA VAL A 247 19.05 -20.75 -8.72
C VAL A 247 17.91 -20.38 -9.63
N TYR A 248 16.85 -21.17 -9.67
CA TYR A 248 15.63 -20.88 -10.43
C TYR A 248 14.50 -20.50 -9.49
N GLY A 249 13.76 -19.48 -9.85
CA GLY A 249 12.67 -18.97 -9.03
C GLY A 249 11.88 -17.90 -9.74
N HIS A 250 10.96 -17.30 -9.02
CA HIS A 250 10.12 -16.23 -9.54
C HIS A 250 10.02 -15.09 -8.55
N ARG A 251 9.58 -13.91 -8.98
CA ARG A 251 9.29 -12.82 -8.06
C ARG A 251 8.12 -13.19 -7.14
N LYS A 252 8.23 -12.86 -5.85
CA LYS A 252 7.24 -13.23 -4.83
C LYS A 252 5.82 -12.78 -5.21
N ASP A 253 5.71 -11.55 -5.70
CA ASP A 253 4.43 -10.92 -6.03
C ASP A 253 4.02 -11.14 -7.51
N LYS A 254 4.86 -11.84 -8.27
CA LYS A 254 4.66 -12.11 -9.70
C LYS A 254 5.22 -13.48 -10.06
N ILE A 255 4.43 -14.51 -9.78
CA ILE A 255 4.77 -15.92 -10.05
C ILE A 255 5.14 -16.15 -11.52
N ASN A 256 4.55 -15.38 -12.43
CA ASN A 256 4.79 -15.48 -13.87
C ASN A 256 6.11 -14.82 -14.33
N GLU A 257 6.76 -14.03 -13.48
CA GLU A 257 8.11 -13.50 -13.73
C GLU A 257 9.11 -14.47 -13.10
N GLU A 258 9.30 -15.61 -13.78
CA GLU A 258 10.22 -16.67 -13.40
C GLU A 258 11.47 -16.70 -14.27
N GLY A 259 12.57 -17.14 -13.67
CA GLY A 259 13.84 -17.25 -14.34
C GLY A 259 14.96 -17.60 -13.37
N SER A 260 16.13 -17.84 -13.93
CA SER A 260 17.34 -18.11 -13.20
C SER A 260 18.04 -16.83 -12.78
N PHE A 261 18.62 -16.82 -11.59
CA PHE A 261 19.44 -15.71 -11.12
C PHE A 261 20.62 -16.24 -10.29
N PRO A 262 21.73 -15.49 -10.19
CA PRO A 262 22.92 -16.01 -9.53
C PRO A 262 22.66 -16.22 -8.04
N LYS A 263 23.05 -17.38 -7.52
CA LYS A 263 22.85 -17.77 -6.12
C LYS A 263 23.48 -16.76 -5.14
N VAL A 264 24.58 -16.13 -5.54
CA VAL A 264 25.29 -15.13 -4.72
C VAL A 264 24.55 -13.79 -4.60
N PHE A 265 23.55 -13.54 -5.46
CA PHE A 265 22.71 -12.34 -5.43
C PHE A 265 21.44 -12.53 -4.60
N ALA A 266 21.23 -13.70 -3.99
CA ALA A 266 20.01 -14.02 -3.25
C ALA A 266 20.30 -14.58 -1.87
N LYS A 267 19.54 -14.15 -0.86
CA LYS A 267 19.64 -14.64 0.52
C LYS A 267 18.31 -15.23 0.98
N ILE A 268 18.34 -16.42 1.57
CA ILE A 268 17.15 -17.08 2.15
C ILE A 268 16.52 -16.21 3.23
N CYS A 269 15.24 -15.92 3.04
CA CYS A 269 14.35 -15.39 4.05
C CYS A 269 13.94 -16.58 4.93
N ASN A 270 14.65 -16.82 6.04
CA ASN A 270 14.31 -17.92 6.96
C ASN A 270 12.82 -17.87 7.32
N THR A 271 12.09 -18.93 7.01
CA THR A 271 10.65 -19.12 7.30
C THR A 271 10.34 -19.42 8.77
N ASP A 272 11.20 -18.96 9.68
CA ASP A 272 10.94 -18.96 11.14
C ASP A 272 10.84 -17.54 11.73
N ASN A 273 10.77 -16.51 10.88
CA ASN A 273 10.51 -15.14 11.34
C ASN A 273 9.15 -14.66 10.79
N ASN A 274 8.06 -15.14 11.39
CA ASN A 274 6.86 -14.32 11.55
C ASN A 274 7.24 -13.14 12.44
N GLU A 275 7.88 -12.12 11.88
CA GLU A 275 8.11 -10.83 12.52
C GLU A 275 8.67 -9.85 11.48
N SER A 276 7.84 -9.47 10.50
CA SER A 276 7.89 -8.10 9.98
C SER A 276 6.66 -7.40 10.55
N ASN A 277 6.79 -6.87 11.76
CA ASN A 277 5.79 -6.07 12.46
C ASN A 277 5.56 -4.76 11.68
N THR A 278 4.85 -4.78 10.55
CA THR A 278 4.30 -3.54 10.04
C THR A 278 3.21 -3.08 11.01
N LEU A 279 3.26 -1.82 11.46
CA LEU A 279 2.24 -1.22 12.34
C LEU A 279 0.81 -1.36 11.80
N LYS A 280 0.67 -1.62 10.49
CA LYS A 280 -0.60 -1.82 9.76
C LYS A 280 -1.29 -3.12 10.12
N ASP A 281 -0.56 -4.22 10.29
CA ASP A 281 -1.12 -5.52 10.65
C ASP A 281 -1.60 -5.58 12.12
N LYS A 282 -1.28 -4.55 12.92
CA LYS A 282 -1.64 -4.46 14.33
C LYS A 282 -3.06 -3.92 14.58
N ILE A 283 -3.67 -3.18 13.66
CA ILE A 283 -5.03 -2.61 13.85
C ILE A 283 -6.10 -3.65 13.46
N THR A 284 -6.24 -4.67 14.29
CA THR A 284 -7.32 -5.66 14.17
C THR A 284 -8.64 -5.14 14.77
N PRO A 285 -9.81 -5.73 14.44
CA PRO A 285 -11.06 -5.41 15.13
C PRO A 285 -10.96 -5.56 16.66
N ASN A 286 -10.24 -6.59 17.13
CA ASN A 286 -10.00 -6.80 18.55
C ASN A 286 -9.13 -5.69 19.16
N TYR A 287 -8.10 -5.23 18.44
CA TYR A 287 -7.30 -4.08 18.84
C TYR A 287 -8.17 -2.82 18.99
N ARG A 288 -9.05 -2.53 18.02
CA ARG A 288 -9.96 -1.36 18.09
C ARG A 288 -10.87 -1.39 19.31
N ILE A 289 -11.42 -2.56 19.66
CA ILE A 289 -12.27 -2.73 20.86
C ILE A 289 -11.45 -2.49 22.13
N ASN A 290 -10.24 -3.07 22.22
CA ASN A 290 -9.36 -2.88 23.37
C ASN A 290 -8.95 -1.40 23.51
N PHE A 291 -8.55 -0.76 22.41
CA PHE A 291 -8.22 0.65 22.37
C PHE A 291 -9.38 1.54 22.84
N GLU A 292 -10.61 1.27 22.38
CA GLU A 292 -11.81 1.97 22.84
C GLU A 292 -12.01 1.86 24.36
N ASN A 293 -11.81 0.66 24.92
CA ASN A 293 -11.91 0.42 26.36
C ASN A 293 -10.82 1.18 27.15
N LYS A 294 -9.57 1.17 26.67
CA LYS A 294 -8.45 1.95 27.26
C LYS A 294 -8.76 3.45 27.25
N VAL A 295 -9.27 3.98 26.14
CA VAL A 295 -9.72 5.38 26.05
C VAL A 295 -10.84 5.66 27.04
N ARG A 296 -11.85 4.80 27.14
CA ARG A 296 -12.94 4.96 28.11
C ARG A 296 -12.42 4.97 29.55
N GLN A 297 -11.46 4.10 29.88
CA GLN A 297 -10.79 4.05 31.19
C GLN A 297 -10.00 5.33 31.50
N LEU A 298 -9.33 5.93 30.51
CA LEU A 298 -8.68 7.22 30.71
C LEU A 298 -9.71 8.32 30.99
N ARG A 299 -10.77 8.39 30.18
CA ARG A 299 -11.78 9.46 30.24
C ARG A 299 -12.67 9.41 31.49
N SER A 300 -12.82 8.27 32.13
CA SER A 300 -13.61 8.14 33.36
C SER A 300 -12.91 8.68 34.60
N GLN A 301 -11.63 9.06 34.49
CA GLN A 301 -10.88 9.63 35.62
C GLN A 301 -11.27 11.08 35.88
N LYS A 302 -11.44 11.44 37.16
CA LYS A 302 -11.77 12.82 37.59
C LYS A 302 -10.85 13.90 37.00
N ASN A 303 -9.56 13.58 36.84
CA ASN A 303 -8.56 14.51 36.32
C ASN A 303 -8.67 14.77 34.81
N MET A 304 -9.57 14.05 34.12
CA MET A 304 -9.91 14.16 32.71
C MET A 304 -11.28 14.81 32.47
N GLU A 305 -11.95 15.29 33.52
CA GLU A 305 -13.20 16.06 33.42
C GLU A 305 -12.90 17.49 32.95
N ILE A 306 -13.63 17.95 31.93
CA ILE A 306 -13.49 19.31 31.38
C ILE A 306 -14.12 20.30 32.37
N GLY A 307 -13.38 21.36 32.70
CA GLY A 307 -13.88 22.41 33.58
C GLY A 307 -15.05 23.20 32.98
N ASN A 308 -15.94 23.69 33.84
CA ASN A 308 -17.15 24.42 33.43
C ASN A 308 -16.89 25.84 32.90
N SER A 309 -15.69 26.37 33.12
CA SER A 309 -15.32 27.72 32.66
C SER A 309 -14.85 27.69 31.20
N GLU A 310 -14.73 28.86 30.58
CA GLU A 310 -14.16 29.04 29.24
C GLU A 310 -12.79 29.70 29.34
N THR A 311 -11.81 29.15 28.62
CA THR A 311 -10.46 29.72 28.49
C THR A 311 -10.25 30.20 27.07
N GLN A 312 -10.05 31.50 26.91
CA GLN A 312 -9.86 32.13 25.61
C GLN A 312 -8.38 32.17 25.23
N ILE A 313 -8.10 31.84 23.98
CA ILE A 313 -6.76 31.87 23.38
C ILE A 313 -6.85 32.74 22.14
N TYR A 314 -6.13 33.86 22.17
CA TYR A 314 -6.08 34.83 21.08
C TYR A 314 -4.89 34.53 20.19
N ILE A 315 -5.12 34.38 18.89
CA ILE A 315 -4.11 33.95 17.92
C ILE A 315 -4.14 34.86 16.69
N ASN A 316 -2.98 35.35 16.28
CA ASN A 316 -2.76 35.88 14.94
C ASN A 316 -2.21 34.76 14.05
N ARG A 317 -2.85 34.47 12.91
CA ARG A 317 -2.39 33.41 11.99
C ARG A 317 -0.96 33.63 11.51
N ALA A 318 -0.57 34.88 11.25
CA ALA A 318 0.77 35.23 10.82
C ALA A 318 1.86 35.00 11.89
N ASN A 319 1.47 34.83 13.16
CA ASN A 319 2.38 34.59 14.28
C ASN A 319 1.90 33.41 15.15
N LEU A 320 1.29 32.41 14.51
CA LEU A 320 0.57 31.32 15.16
C LEU A 320 1.39 30.63 16.26
N PHE A 321 2.64 30.28 15.97
CA PHE A 321 3.48 29.50 16.89
C PHE A 321 3.83 30.27 18.17
N ASN A 322 4.26 31.53 18.03
CA ASN A 322 4.65 32.36 19.17
C ASN A 322 3.43 32.78 20.01
N ASP A 323 2.33 33.19 19.37
CA ASP A 323 1.10 33.54 20.08
C ASP A 323 0.56 32.32 20.85
N ALA A 324 0.63 31.13 20.26
CA ALA A 324 0.26 29.87 20.93
C ALA A 324 1.19 29.58 22.12
N PHE A 325 2.50 29.72 21.94
CA PHE A 325 3.50 29.55 22.98
C PHE A 325 3.20 30.44 24.19
N ASP A 326 3.07 31.75 23.96
CA ASP A 326 2.82 32.73 25.02
C ASP A 326 1.48 32.46 25.72
N ASN A 327 0.42 32.19 24.96
CA ASN A 327 -0.90 31.97 25.55
C ASN A 327 -0.98 30.69 26.38
N ILE A 328 -0.31 29.61 25.96
CA ILE A 328 -0.36 28.31 26.63
C ILE A 328 0.60 28.25 27.80
N MET A 329 1.80 28.84 27.68
CA MET A 329 2.80 28.81 28.74
C MET A 329 2.42 29.72 29.91
N ASN A 330 1.77 30.86 29.65
CA ASN A 330 1.32 31.78 30.68
C ASN A 330 0.05 31.35 31.43
N LYS A 331 -0.66 30.32 30.96
CA LYS A 331 -1.87 29.79 31.63
C LYS A 331 -1.51 28.61 32.53
N SER A 332 -2.24 28.48 33.64
CA SER A 332 -2.10 27.34 34.53
C SER A 332 -2.70 26.06 33.92
N PRO A 333 -2.24 24.86 34.33
CA PRO A 333 -2.82 23.60 33.87
C PRO A 333 -4.33 23.48 34.13
N ILE A 334 -4.84 24.08 35.19
CA ILE A 334 -6.26 24.08 35.54
C ILE A 334 -7.06 24.91 34.52
N GLU A 335 -6.56 26.09 34.15
CA GLU A 335 -7.19 26.93 33.14
C GLU A 335 -7.18 26.26 31.77
N LEU A 336 -6.11 25.56 31.40
CA LEU A 336 -6.02 24.85 30.12
C LEU A 336 -6.95 23.62 30.04
N LYS A 337 -7.43 23.11 31.18
CA LYS A 337 -8.42 22.03 31.28
C LYS A 337 -9.88 22.50 31.24
N ASN A 338 -10.12 23.81 31.25
CA ASN A 338 -11.43 24.38 30.93
C ASN A 338 -11.73 24.25 29.44
N ARG A 339 -12.96 24.54 29.03
CA ARG A 339 -13.31 24.59 27.60
C ARG A 339 -12.48 25.65 26.88
N ILE A 340 -11.64 25.24 25.93
CA ILE A 340 -10.81 26.16 25.14
C ILE A 340 -11.65 26.79 24.03
N LYS A 341 -11.54 28.11 23.89
CA LYS A 341 -12.10 28.88 22.78
C LYS A 341 -10.98 29.60 22.04
N ILE A 342 -10.89 29.37 20.73
CA ILE A 342 -9.90 30.01 19.87
C ILE A 342 -10.50 31.27 19.25
N ILE A 343 -9.77 32.38 19.31
CA ILE A 343 -10.16 33.67 18.74
C ILE A 343 -9.05 34.13 17.80
N TYR A 344 -9.30 34.04 16.50
CA TYR A 344 -8.37 34.54 15.49
C TYR A 344 -8.52 36.05 15.29
N ALA A 345 -7.40 36.77 15.30
CA ALA A 345 -7.38 38.21 15.12
C ALA A 345 -7.97 38.60 13.75
N GLY A 346 -8.99 39.47 13.75
CA GLY A 346 -9.64 39.94 12.52
C GLY A 346 -10.67 39.00 11.89
N GLU A 347 -10.92 37.83 12.48
CA GLU A 347 -11.89 36.86 11.95
C GLU A 347 -13.17 36.81 12.80
N THR A 348 -14.33 36.92 12.15
CA THR A 348 -15.63 36.68 12.80
C THR A 348 -15.98 35.19 12.77
N GLY A 349 -15.56 34.45 13.80
CA GLY A 349 -15.86 33.02 13.94
C GLY A 349 -16.78 32.71 15.12
N VAL A 350 -17.85 31.92 14.90
CA VAL A 350 -18.63 31.32 15.99
C VAL A 350 -17.95 30.00 16.36
N ASP A 351 -17.25 29.98 17.50
CA ASP A 351 -16.50 28.80 17.93
C ASP A 351 -17.42 27.68 18.44
N ALA A 352 -17.88 26.85 17.51
CA ALA A 352 -18.52 25.57 17.78
C ALA A 352 -17.53 24.39 17.73
N GLY A 353 -16.22 24.64 17.93
CA GLY A 353 -15.16 23.62 17.99
C GLY A 353 -14.40 23.38 16.69
N GLY A 354 -14.80 24.02 15.58
CA GLY A 354 -14.06 23.99 14.31
C GLY A 354 -12.75 24.80 14.37
N LEU A 355 -12.76 25.95 15.05
CA LEU A 355 -11.56 26.79 15.22
C LEU A 355 -10.52 26.10 16.10
N LEU A 356 -10.97 25.36 17.13
CA LEU A 356 -10.08 24.56 17.97
C LEU A 356 -9.34 23.48 17.16
N ARG A 357 -10.03 22.79 16.24
CA ARG A 357 -9.38 21.79 15.38
C ARG A 357 -8.36 22.41 14.44
N ASP A 358 -8.77 23.49 13.77
CA ASP A 358 -7.89 24.24 12.88
C ASP A 358 -6.63 24.69 13.62
N PHE A 359 -6.79 25.22 14.84
CA PHE A 359 -5.66 25.59 15.69
C PHE A 359 -4.68 24.43 15.94
N PHE A 360 -5.16 23.26 16.36
CA PHE A 360 -4.28 22.10 16.57
C PHE A 360 -3.66 21.59 15.27
N TYR A 361 -4.40 21.63 14.16
CA TYR A 361 -3.91 21.24 12.84
C TYR A 361 -2.76 22.16 12.38
N GLN A 362 -2.98 23.48 12.40
CA GLN A 362 -1.97 24.45 11.97
C GLN A 362 -0.78 24.47 12.93
N LEU A 363 -1.01 24.44 14.23
CA LEU A 363 0.07 24.41 15.22
C LEU A 363 0.92 23.14 15.09
N SER A 364 0.32 22.00 14.71
CA SER A 364 1.10 20.78 14.46
C SER A 364 2.06 20.92 13.27
N LYS A 365 1.69 21.68 12.23
CA LYS A 365 2.61 22.00 11.12
C LYS A 365 3.77 22.87 11.59
N GLU A 366 3.48 23.90 12.39
CA GLU A 366 4.50 24.77 12.96
C GLU A 366 5.46 24.02 13.90
N ILE A 367 4.96 23.13 14.75
CA ILE A 367 5.80 22.30 15.62
C ILE A 367 6.75 21.42 14.79
N GLY A 368 6.28 20.86 13.67
CA GLY A 368 7.07 20.05 12.77
C GLY A 368 7.98 20.85 11.82
N ASN A 369 7.93 22.19 11.86
CA ASN A 369 8.69 23.04 10.94
C ASN A 369 10.20 22.95 11.24
N PRO A 370 11.03 22.50 10.27
CA PRO A 370 12.48 22.37 10.46
C PRO A 370 13.17 23.69 10.83
N ASN A 371 12.59 24.84 10.49
CA ASN A 371 13.17 26.16 10.75
C ASN A 371 13.36 26.45 12.25
N TYR A 372 12.49 25.92 13.11
CA TYR A 372 12.66 26.09 14.57
C TYR A 372 13.76 25.20 15.14
N SER A 373 14.27 24.23 14.36
CA SER A 373 15.35 23.30 14.76
C SER A 373 15.06 22.53 16.07
N LEU A 374 13.80 22.42 16.49
CA LEU A 374 13.39 21.69 17.68
C LEU A 374 13.31 20.18 17.41
N LEU A 375 12.70 19.80 16.29
CA LEU A 375 12.52 18.41 15.86
C LEU A 375 13.33 18.15 14.58
N GLN A 376 13.63 16.88 14.33
CA GLN A 376 14.28 16.42 13.11
C GLN A 376 13.56 15.19 12.56
N TYR A 377 13.66 14.96 11.26
CA TYR A 377 13.16 13.72 10.68
C TYR A 377 13.99 12.52 11.13
N SER A 378 13.33 11.38 11.32
CA SER A 378 14.00 10.12 11.63
C SER A 378 14.96 9.73 10.50
N LYS A 379 16.05 9.04 10.87
CA LYS A 379 17.09 8.59 9.92
C LYS A 379 16.63 7.43 9.02
N ASN A 380 15.42 6.91 9.22
CA ASN A 380 14.86 5.85 8.39
C ASN A 380 14.38 6.43 7.05
N GLU A 381 14.92 5.94 5.94
CA GLU A 381 14.78 6.52 4.59
C GLU A 381 13.34 6.59 4.03
N ASN A 382 12.30 6.24 4.78
CA ASN A 382 10.92 6.21 4.30
C ASN A 382 9.86 6.62 5.35
N SER A 383 10.23 7.25 6.47
CA SER A 383 9.25 7.75 7.45
C SER A 383 9.31 9.28 7.60
N TYR A 384 8.18 9.95 7.36
CA TYR A 384 7.95 11.36 7.76
C TYR A 384 7.76 11.50 9.29
N GLU A 385 8.34 10.58 10.07
CA GLU A 385 8.27 10.59 11.52
C GLU A 385 9.35 11.51 12.08
N LEU A 386 8.99 12.23 13.13
CA LEU A 386 9.84 13.20 13.80
C LEU A 386 10.45 12.60 15.07
N ASP A 387 11.65 13.07 15.40
CA ASP A 387 12.32 12.85 16.67
C ASP A 387 12.84 14.18 17.23
N ILE A 388 13.24 14.18 18.49
CA ILE A 388 13.88 15.34 19.12
C ILE A 388 15.20 15.62 18.40
N ASN A 389 15.46 16.88 18.05
CA ASN A 389 16.79 17.29 17.62
C ASN A 389 17.69 17.42 18.87
N PRO A 390 18.73 16.56 19.02
CA PRO A 390 19.64 16.65 20.17
C PRO A 390 20.39 17.99 20.23
N ASN A 391 20.59 18.63 19.07
CA ASN A 391 21.28 19.91 18.93
C ASN A 391 20.34 21.12 18.99
N SER A 392 19.08 20.94 19.40
CA SER A 392 18.09 22.03 19.49
C SER A 392 18.58 23.24 20.30
N GLY A 393 19.34 23.02 21.37
CA GLY A 393 19.88 24.10 22.21
C GLY A 393 20.99 24.95 21.54
N VAL A 394 21.55 24.49 20.42
CA VAL A 394 22.52 25.27 19.63
C VAL A 394 21.79 26.36 18.82
N ALA A 395 20.62 26.02 18.28
CA ALA A 395 19.82 26.93 17.46
C ALA A 395 18.93 27.84 18.31
N GLU A 396 18.32 27.31 19.37
CA GLU A 396 17.37 28.02 20.21
C GLU A 396 17.76 27.91 21.70
N PRO A 397 18.30 28.97 22.32
CA PRO A 397 18.70 28.95 23.73
C PRO A 397 17.55 28.61 24.70
N ASN A 398 16.31 28.94 24.35
CA ASN A 398 15.13 28.65 25.17
C ASN A 398 14.42 27.34 24.77
N HIS A 399 15.09 26.44 24.03
CA HIS A 399 14.48 25.22 23.48
C HIS A 399 13.74 24.36 24.52
N LEU A 400 14.22 24.28 25.77
CA LEU A 400 13.56 23.51 26.83
C LEU A 400 12.14 24.01 27.13
N ASN A 401 11.91 25.33 27.12
CA ASN A 401 10.57 25.89 27.30
C ASN A 401 9.66 25.53 26.12
N TYR A 402 10.20 25.52 24.90
CA TYR A 402 9.47 25.05 23.72
C TYR A 402 9.13 23.55 23.80
N PHE A 403 10.02 22.71 24.30
CA PHE A 403 9.70 21.30 24.55
C PHE A 403 8.62 21.12 25.62
N LYS A 404 8.66 21.89 26.71
CA LYS A 404 7.58 21.92 27.70
C LYS A 404 6.25 22.36 27.08
N PHE A 405 6.28 23.38 26.23
CA PHE A 405 5.11 23.82 25.45
C PHE A 405 4.57 22.70 24.55
N ILE A 406 5.42 22.03 23.77
CA ILE A 406 5.03 20.89 22.92
C ILE A 406 4.41 19.78 23.78
N GLY A 407 4.99 19.48 24.95
CA GLY A 407 4.43 18.56 25.93
C GLY A 407 3.02 18.94 26.37
N ARG A 408 2.79 20.21 26.72
CA ARG A 408 1.45 20.72 27.03
C ARG A 408 0.49 20.57 25.86
N ILE A 409 0.90 20.89 24.64
CA ILE A 409 0.08 20.75 23.43
C ILE A 409 -0.33 19.29 23.19
N MET A 410 0.62 18.35 23.31
CA MET A 410 0.31 16.92 23.21
C MET A 410 -0.69 16.49 24.28
N GLY A 411 -0.49 16.93 25.53
CA GLY A 411 -1.43 16.66 26.61
C GLY A 411 -2.81 17.27 26.36
N LEU A 412 -2.88 18.49 25.84
CA LEU A 412 -4.13 19.18 25.53
C LEU A 412 -4.86 18.56 24.34
N ALA A 413 -4.13 18.08 23.33
CA ALA A 413 -4.72 17.35 22.21
C ALA A 413 -5.46 16.12 22.73
N ILE A 414 -4.81 15.33 23.58
CA ILE A 414 -5.47 14.20 24.24
C ILE A 414 -6.64 14.70 25.09
N PHE A 415 -6.44 15.65 26.00
CA PHE A 415 -7.47 16.11 26.93
C PHE A 415 -8.74 16.61 26.20
N HIS A 416 -8.60 17.45 25.18
CA HIS A 416 -9.68 18.05 24.40
C HIS A 416 -10.16 17.23 23.21
N LYS A 417 -9.69 15.98 23.08
CA LYS A 417 -10.08 15.03 22.01
C LYS A 417 -9.77 15.58 20.60
N GLN A 418 -8.60 16.21 20.47
CA GLN A 418 -8.05 16.72 19.21
C GLN A 418 -6.89 15.82 18.76
N TYR A 419 -6.57 15.89 17.47
CA TYR A 419 -5.44 15.18 16.90
C TYR A 419 -4.34 16.16 16.48
N LEU A 420 -3.10 15.69 16.47
CA LEU A 420 -1.97 16.40 15.90
C LEU A 420 -1.65 15.82 14.52
N SER A 421 -1.48 16.66 13.50
CA SER A 421 -1.10 16.23 12.13
C SER A 421 0.42 16.04 12.00
N LEU A 422 1.01 15.39 12.99
CA LEU A 422 2.42 15.00 13.03
C LEU A 422 2.53 13.60 13.64
N SER A 423 3.63 12.91 13.35
CA SER A 423 3.89 11.58 13.92
C SER A 423 5.32 11.53 14.42
N PHE A 424 5.50 10.95 15.61
CA PHE A 424 6.82 10.71 16.18
C PHE A 424 7.23 9.24 16.02
N THR A 425 8.52 8.97 16.22
CA THR A 425 9.06 7.60 16.24
C THR A 425 8.44 6.78 17.38
N LEU A 426 8.37 5.46 17.24
CA LEU A 426 7.93 4.59 18.34
C LEU A 426 8.82 4.72 19.58
N LEU A 427 10.12 4.92 19.37
CA LEU A 427 11.09 5.15 20.43
C LEU A 427 10.72 6.39 21.25
N PHE A 428 10.33 7.48 20.59
CA PHE A 428 9.88 8.70 21.26
C PHE A 428 8.70 8.45 22.19
N TYR A 429 7.66 7.74 21.74
CA TYR A 429 6.50 7.42 22.58
C TYR A 429 6.86 6.50 23.76
N LYS A 430 7.75 5.52 23.53
CA LYS A 430 8.24 4.61 24.57
C LYS A 430 9.00 5.38 25.66
N LYS A 431 9.88 6.28 25.24
CA LYS A 431 10.61 7.22 26.09
C LYS A 431 9.66 8.14 26.86
N LEU A 432 8.65 8.72 26.22
CA LEU A 432 7.63 9.59 26.84
C LEU A 432 6.87 8.87 27.97
N LEU A 433 6.51 7.60 27.76
CA LEU A 433 5.82 6.77 28.76
C LEU A 433 6.73 6.19 29.86
N ASN A 434 8.04 6.45 29.82
CA ASN A 434 9.05 5.83 30.69
C ASN A 434 9.05 4.30 30.62
N LYS A 435 8.81 3.74 29.44
CA LYS A 435 8.88 2.29 29.21
C LYS A 435 10.32 1.84 28.97
N PRO A 436 10.71 0.62 29.40
CA PRO A 436 12.06 0.11 29.18
C PRO A 436 12.31 -0.10 27.69
N LEU A 437 13.50 0.28 27.22
CA LEU A 437 13.91 0.02 25.84
C LEU A 437 14.50 -1.38 25.72
N GLU A 438 14.10 -2.08 24.66
CA GLU A 438 14.41 -3.48 24.38
C GLU A 438 15.24 -3.58 23.09
N PHE A 439 15.91 -4.72 22.91
CA PHE A 439 16.69 -4.97 21.69
C PHE A 439 15.85 -4.90 20.40
N SER A 440 14.58 -5.29 20.46
CA SER A 440 13.62 -5.20 19.36
C SER A 440 13.35 -3.76 18.92
N ASP A 441 13.48 -2.77 19.82
CA ASP A 441 13.29 -1.36 19.45
C ASP A 441 14.35 -0.87 18.45
N LEU A 442 15.53 -1.49 18.45
CA LEU A 442 16.61 -1.16 17.53
C LEU A 442 16.22 -1.41 16.07
N GLU A 443 15.30 -2.34 15.81
CA GLU A 443 14.77 -2.57 14.47
C GLU A 443 14.12 -1.31 13.88
N TYR A 444 13.49 -0.49 14.71
CA TYR A 444 12.81 0.74 14.29
C TYR A 444 13.74 1.97 14.30
N VAL A 445 14.90 1.88 14.92
CA VAL A 445 15.87 2.99 15.06
C VAL A 445 16.99 2.86 14.04
N ASP A 446 17.49 1.64 13.86
CA ASP A 446 18.60 1.30 12.98
C ASP A 446 18.43 -0.17 12.51
N PRO A 447 17.61 -0.39 11.46
CA PRO A 447 17.31 -1.74 10.96
C PRO A 447 18.56 -2.50 10.53
N GLU A 448 19.57 -1.79 10.02
CA GLU A 448 20.84 -2.36 9.57
C GLU A 448 21.65 -2.90 10.75
N ILE A 449 21.85 -2.09 11.81
CA ILE A 449 22.53 -2.56 13.01
C ILE A 449 21.73 -3.68 13.69
N TYR A 450 20.40 -3.59 13.72
CA TYR A 450 19.57 -4.68 14.26
C TYR A 450 19.83 -6.01 13.55
N LYS A 451 19.89 -6.00 12.21
CA LYS A 451 20.23 -7.17 11.39
C LYS A 451 21.64 -7.68 11.67
N ASN A 452 22.62 -6.78 11.76
CA ASN A 452 24.03 -7.13 12.02
C ASN A 452 24.21 -7.74 13.42
N ILE A 453 23.58 -7.17 14.45
CA ILE A 453 23.61 -7.72 15.81
C ILE A 453 22.90 -9.08 15.87
N ASN A 454 21.75 -9.23 15.20
CA ASN A 454 21.07 -10.52 15.13
C ASN A 454 21.92 -11.60 14.46
N TRP A 455 22.68 -11.23 13.43
CA TRP A 455 23.66 -12.14 12.83
C TRP A 455 24.79 -12.48 13.81
N LEU A 456 25.37 -11.50 14.50
CA LEU A 456 26.44 -11.71 15.48
C LEU A 456 26.01 -12.58 16.68
N LYS A 457 24.74 -12.47 17.09
CA LYS A 457 24.13 -13.33 18.14
C LYS A 457 24.06 -14.80 17.71
N LYS A 458 23.71 -15.06 16.45
CA LYS A 458 23.44 -16.41 15.93
C LYS A 458 24.68 -17.14 15.41
N ASN A 459 25.74 -16.43 15.07
CA ASN A 459 26.93 -16.98 14.42
C ASN A 459 28.16 -16.93 15.34
N GLN A 460 29.08 -17.88 15.13
CA GLN A 460 30.42 -17.91 15.74
C GLN A 460 31.46 -17.35 14.76
N GLY A 461 32.67 -17.07 15.25
CA GLY A 461 33.75 -16.49 14.46
C GLY A 461 33.79 -14.96 14.51
N ALA A 462 33.36 -14.36 15.62
CA ALA A 462 33.39 -12.90 15.79
C ALA A 462 34.81 -12.31 15.67
N ASP A 463 35.83 -13.08 16.04
CA ASP A 463 37.26 -12.77 15.90
C ASP A 463 37.69 -12.51 14.44
N LYS A 464 37.00 -13.11 13.46
CA LYS A 464 37.29 -12.94 12.03
C LYS A 464 36.71 -11.67 11.43
N LEU A 465 35.84 -10.97 12.17
CA LEU A 465 35.17 -9.77 11.69
C LEU A 465 36.01 -8.50 11.91
N CYS A 466 37.15 -8.62 12.59
CA CYS A 466 38.04 -7.50 12.93
C CYS A 466 37.28 -6.33 13.60
N LEU A 467 36.27 -6.64 14.40
CA LEU A 467 35.51 -5.67 15.16
C LEU A 467 36.26 -5.31 16.44
N THR A 468 36.18 -4.05 16.84
CA THR A 468 36.65 -3.54 18.14
C THR A 468 35.49 -2.89 18.89
N PHE A 469 35.68 -2.47 20.14
CA PHE A 469 34.64 -1.76 20.91
C PHE A 469 34.53 -0.27 20.51
N VAL A 470 34.51 -0.01 19.20
CA VAL A 470 34.37 1.31 18.59
C VAL A 470 33.26 1.26 17.57
N ILE A 471 32.44 2.31 17.53
CA ILE A 471 31.41 2.50 16.51
C ILE A 471 31.68 3.80 15.74
N ASP A 472 31.30 3.79 14.47
CA ASP A 472 31.28 5.00 13.64
C ASP A 472 29.93 5.70 13.81
N GLU A 473 29.96 6.95 14.26
CA GLU A 473 28.82 7.86 14.31
C GLU A 473 28.99 8.91 13.21
N ILE A 474 28.00 9.00 12.31
CA ILE A 474 27.95 10.05 11.29
C ILE A 474 27.22 11.25 11.89
N ASP A 475 27.90 12.40 11.94
CA ASP A 475 27.31 13.65 12.41
C ASP A 475 26.38 14.30 11.35
N CYS A 476 25.73 15.40 11.73
CA CYS A 476 24.81 16.13 10.85
C CYS A 476 25.49 16.81 9.64
N PHE A 477 26.82 16.78 9.55
CA PHE A 477 27.61 17.30 8.43
C PHE A 477 28.23 16.18 7.58
N GLY A 478 27.94 14.91 7.90
CA GLY A 478 28.49 13.75 7.20
C GLY A 478 29.90 13.35 7.65
N ASN A 479 30.42 13.94 8.74
CA ASN A 479 31.73 13.53 9.26
C ASN A 479 31.59 12.24 10.07
N HIS A 480 32.54 11.33 9.86
CA HIS A 480 32.63 10.08 10.60
C HIS A 480 33.42 10.29 11.89
N ASN A 481 32.74 10.16 13.02
CA ASN A 481 33.33 10.23 14.34
C ASN A 481 33.43 8.82 14.93
N LYS A 482 34.63 8.41 15.33
CA LYS A 482 34.84 7.14 16.03
C LYS A 482 34.58 7.32 17.52
N LYS A 483 33.60 6.58 18.04
CA LYS A 483 33.25 6.59 19.47
C LYS A 483 33.59 5.26 20.12
N GLU A 484 34.42 5.31 21.15
CA GLU A 484 34.69 4.14 21.97
C GLU A 484 33.48 3.81 22.86
N LEU A 485 33.05 2.55 22.84
CA LEU A 485 31.93 2.05 23.66
C LEU A 485 32.33 1.80 25.12
N LYS A 486 33.62 1.61 25.37
CA LYS A 486 34.22 1.44 26.70
C LYS A 486 35.66 1.97 26.70
N PRO A 487 36.25 2.24 27.88
CA PRO A 487 37.62 2.74 27.96
C PRO A 487 38.60 1.81 27.23
N ASN A 488 39.47 2.38 26.38
CA ASN A 488 40.46 1.65 25.59
C ASN A 488 39.81 0.69 24.58
N GLY A 489 38.60 1.01 24.11
CA GLY A 489 37.78 0.14 23.27
C GLY A 489 38.40 -0.14 21.90
N ALA A 490 39.17 0.80 21.35
CA ALA A 490 39.86 0.64 20.07
C ALA A 490 40.94 -0.46 20.09
N ASN A 491 41.47 -0.80 21.26
CA ASN A 491 42.53 -1.80 21.44
C ASN A 491 42.00 -3.15 21.93
N ILE A 492 40.68 -3.35 21.93
CA ILE A 492 40.03 -4.58 22.41
C ILE A 492 39.25 -5.20 21.26
N ASP A 493 39.74 -6.33 20.77
CA ASP A 493 39.07 -7.09 19.71
C ASP A 493 37.81 -7.77 20.24
N VAL A 494 36.77 -7.78 19.40
CA VAL A 494 35.54 -8.52 19.65
C VAL A 494 35.76 -9.96 19.25
N THR A 495 35.54 -10.87 20.19
CA THR A 495 35.67 -12.33 20.07
C THR A 495 34.37 -12.98 20.51
N ASP A 496 34.19 -14.27 20.25
CA ASP A 496 32.97 -14.97 20.70
C ASP A 496 32.79 -14.96 22.23
N ALA A 497 33.87 -14.81 23.00
CA ALA A 497 33.82 -14.71 24.46
C ALA A 497 33.28 -13.37 24.97
N ASN A 498 33.52 -12.27 24.24
CA ASN A 498 33.14 -10.91 24.66
C ASN A 498 32.07 -10.25 23.76
N LYS A 499 31.63 -10.91 22.68
CA LYS A 499 30.63 -10.35 21.74
C LYS A 499 29.32 -9.95 22.42
N GLN A 500 28.91 -10.62 23.49
CA GLN A 500 27.70 -10.26 24.23
C GLN A 500 27.85 -8.90 24.93
N GLU A 501 29.03 -8.58 25.44
CA GLU A 501 29.35 -7.27 26.01
C GLU A 501 29.29 -6.20 24.92
N TYR A 502 29.91 -6.45 23.77
CA TYR A 502 29.88 -5.56 22.61
C TYR A 502 28.44 -5.26 22.18
N ILE A 503 27.62 -6.30 22.02
CA ILE A 503 26.19 -6.16 21.66
C ILE A 503 25.45 -5.28 22.66
N ASN A 504 25.62 -5.53 23.97
CA ASN A 504 24.93 -4.76 25.00
C ASN A 504 25.34 -3.27 24.96
N LEU A 505 26.62 -2.98 24.71
CA LEU A 505 27.12 -1.61 24.62
C LEU A 505 26.64 -0.89 23.34
N VAL A 506 26.60 -1.57 22.19
CA VAL A 506 26.06 -1.00 20.95
C VAL A 506 24.58 -0.68 21.11
N VAL A 507 23.78 -1.61 21.64
CA VAL A 507 22.34 -1.41 21.89
C VAL A 507 22.13 -0.26 22.87
N LYS A 508 22.90 -0.23 23.97
CA LYS A 508 22.83 0.87 24.93
C LYS A 508 23.15 2.21 24.28
N ASN A 509 24.20 2.30 23.47
CA ASN A 509 24.56 3.54 22.81
C ASN A 509 23.47 4.01 21.84
N LYS A 510 22.96 3.12 20.98
CA LYS A 510 21.97 3.49 19.95
C LYS A 510 20.61 3.87 20.52
N LEU A 511 20.18 3.25 21.63
CA LEU A 511 18.86 3.49 22.23
C LEU A 511 18.85 4.58 23.32
N TYR A 512 19.92 4.67 24.12
CA TYR A 512 19.96 5.54 25.31
C TYR A 512 20.88 6.76 25.16
N ASN A 513 21.93 6.72 24.33
CA ASN A 513 22.87 7.84 24.19
C ASN A 513 22.46 8.79 23.04
N THR A 514 21.21 9.24 23.06
CA THR A 514 20.63 10.13 22.04
C THR A 514 20.83 11.62 22.33
N ASN A 515 21.40 11.99 23.49
CA ASN A 515 21.64 13.38 23.92
C ASN A 515 20.37 14.27 23.88
N ASP A 516 19.20 13.67 24.10
CA ASP A 516 17.87 14.30 24.05
C ASP A 516 17.15 14.30 25.41
N GLU A 517 17.85 13.92 26.49
CA GLU A 517 17.23 13.68 27.80
C GLU A 517 16.63 14.95 28.42
N GLU A 518 17.32 16.09 28.32
CA GLU A 518 16.83 17.37 28.88
C GLU A 518 15.57 17.84 28.16
N GLN A 519 15.59 17.78 26.82
CA GLN A 519 14.45 18.09 25.95
C GLN A 519 13.26 17.18 26.25
N LEU A 520 13.50 15.87 26.36
CA LEU A 520 12.48 14.89 26.65
C LEU A 520 11.89 15.10 28.06
N ASN A 521 12.71 15.44 29.06
CA ASN A 521 12.25 15.72 30.42
C ASN A 521 11.38 16.98 30.48
N ALA A 522 11.77 18.06 29.79
CA ALA A 522 10.95 19.26 29.68
C ALA A 522 9.60 18.96 28.99
N LEU A 523 9.61 18.15 27.92
CA LEU A 523 8.41 17.70 27.24
C LEU A 523 7.51 16.85 28.16
N LYS A 524 8.09 15.90 28.90
CA LYS A 524 7.37 15.09 29.89
C LYS A 524 6.72 15.95 30.96
N GLU A 525 7.42 16.98 31.44
CA GLU A 525 6.89 17.91 32.43
C GLU A 525 5.60 18.56 31.92
N GLY A 526 5.63 19.16 30.72
CA GLY A 526 4.44 19.77 30.12
C GLY A 526 3.32 18.77 29.82
N PHE A 527 3.67 17.56 29.37
CA PHE A 527 2.70 16.50 29.07
C PHE A 527 1.93 16.04 30.32
N TYR A 528 2.66 15.77 31.41
CA TYR A 528 2.08 15.27 32.66
C TYR A 528 1.44 16.35 33.55
N GLU A 529 1.63 17.64 33.24
CA GLU A 529 0.82 18.72 33.83
C GLU A 529 -0.64 18.61 33.41
N ILE A 530 -0.90 18.16 32.18
CA ILE A 530 -2.24 18.04 31.61
C ILE A 530 -2.80 16.62 31.79
N ILE A 531 -2.02 15.60 31.47
CA ILE A 531 -2.46 14.20 31.44
C ILE A 531 -2.02 13.46 32.71
N PRO A 532 -2.89 12.63 33.33
CA PRO A 532 -2.53 11.92 34.55
C PRO A 532 -1.41 10.89 34.30
N ARG A 533 -0.47 10.79 35.25
CA ARG A 533 0.74 9.95 35.12
C ARG A 533 0.45 8.46 34.91
N ASN A 534 -0.69 7.96 35.40
CA ASN A 534 -1.13 6.57 35.21
C ASN A 534 -1.47 6.22 33.76
N ILE A 535 -1.43 7.17 32.82
CA ILE A 535 -1.61 6.89 31.39
C ILE A 535 -0.64 5.79 30.89
N ASN A 536 0.57 5.71 31.47
CA ASN A 536 1.57 4.70 31.13
C ASN A 536 1.17 3.25 31.49
N SER A 537 0.26 3.08 32.46
CA SER A 537 -0.31 1.77 32.79
C SER A 537 -1.50 1.37 31.91
N ILE A 538 -2.09 2.34 31.21
CA ILE A 538 -3.30 2.12 30.39
C ILE A 538 -2.91 1.89 28.94
N PHE A 539 -1.95 2.67 28.43
CA PHE A 539 -1.57 2.69 27.02
C PHE A 539 -0.14 2.24 26.81
N ASP A 540 0.07 1.58 25.67
CA ASP A 540 1.40 1.38 25.12
C ASP A 540 1.80 2.49 24.14
N GLU A 541 3.04 2.40 23.64
CA GLU A 541 3.64 3.35 22.71
C GLU A 541 2.89 3.42 21.38
N ILE A 542 2.27 2.33 20.94
CA ILE A 542 1.46 2.27 19.73
C ILE A 542 0.10 2.92 19.99
N ASP A 543 -0.53 2.61 21.12
CA ASP A 543 -1.78 3.24 21.50
C ASP A 543 -1.61 4.75 21.67
N LEU A 544 -0.53 5.21 22.32
CA LEU A 544 -0.28 6.64 22.51
C LEU A 544 -0.06 7.36 21.18
N LYS A 545 0.66 6.73 20.25
CA LYS A 545 0.81 7.21 18.87
C LYS A 545 -0.56 7.43 18.23
N TYR A 546 -1.43 6.43 18.27
CA TYR A 546 -2.75 6.53 17.67
C TYR A 546 -3.72 7.45 18.43
N LEU A 547 -3.54 7.61 19.74
CA LEU A 547 -4.32 8.54 20.55
C LEU A 547 -4.03 10.00 20.20
N LEU A 548 -2.78 10.31 19.84
CA LEU A 548 -2.33 11.66 19.45
C LEU A 548 -2.53 11.95 17.97
N SER A 549 -2.09 11.02 17.12
CA SER A 549 -2.03 11.23 15.67
C SER A 549 -3.23 10.65 14.93
N GLY A 550 -4.06 9.79 15.51
CA GLY A 550 -5.13 9.11 14.77
C GLY A 550 -4.62 8.19 13.65
N ILE A 551 -5.49 7.86 12.69
CA ILE A 551 -5.16 7.05 11.51
C ILE A 551 -5.26 7.91 10.24
N ASN A 552 -4.21 7.86 9.41
CA ASN A 552 -4.12 8.56 8.12
C ASN A 552 -4.70 7.75 6.93
N GLU A 553 -4.87 6.44 7.08
CA GLU A 553 -5.42 5.58 6.02
C GLU A 553 -6.94 5.55 6.09
N ILE A 554 -7.59 5.99 5.01
CA ILE A 554 -9.04 6.13 4.95
C ILE A 554 -9.67 4.86 4.37
N ASP A 555 -10.38 4.11 5.24
CA ASP A 555 -11.30 3.07 4.81
C ASP A 555 -12.59 3.70 4.27
N ILE A 556 -12.72 3.74 2.94
CA ILE A 556 -13.88 4.31 2.25
C ILE A 556 -15.16 3.54 2.59
N THR A 557 -15.06 2.23 2.81
CA THR A 557 -16.23 1.39 3.12
C THR A 557 -16.77 1.75 4.49
N ASP A 558 -15.88 1.93 5.47
CA ASP A 558 -16.26 2.40 6.81
C ASP A 558 -16.79 3.85 6.76
N TRP A 559 -16.16 4.73 5.97
CA TRP A 559 -16.63 6.11 5.80
C TRP A 559 -18.06 6.15 5.24
N GLU A 560 -18.31 5.48 4.12
CA GLU A 560 -19.63 5.45 3.48
C GLU A 560 -20.69 4.83 4.39
N LYS A 561 -20.35 3.76 5.12
CA LYS A 561 -21.26 3.07 6.03
C LYS A 561 -21.69 3.96 7.21
N ASN A 562 -20.81 4.83 7.70
CA ASN A 562 -21.07 5.71 8.84
C ASN A 562 -21.41 7.15 8.43
N THR A 563 -21.91 7.35 7.21
CA THR A 563 -22.34 8.67 6.71
C THR A 563 -23.85 8.86 6.89
N ASP A 564 -24.24 10.00 7.45
CA ASP A 564 -25.63 10.44 7.52
C ASP A 564 -26.01 11.28 6.30
N TYR A 565 -27.24 11.13 5.80
CA TYR A 565 -27.76 11.89 4.66
C TYR A 565 -28.95 12.75 5.10
N GLU A 566 -28.93 14.06 4.81
CA GLU A 566 -29.99 15.01 5.15
C GLU A 566 -30.57 15.62 3.87
N GLY A 567 -31.82 15.28 3.54
CA GLY A 567 -32.43 15.70 2.27
C GLY A 567 -31.93 14.93 1.04
N TYR A 568 -31.10 13.91 1.25
CA TYR A 568 -30.69 12.91 0.26
C TYR A 568 -30.98 11.50 0.77
N ASN A 569 -31.14 10.56 -0.17
CA ASN A 569 -31.07 9.12 0.07
C ASN A 569 -29.74 8.57 -0.44
N LYS A 570 -29.31 7.42 0.10
CA LYS A 570 -28.08 6.74 -0.33
C LYS A 570 -28.05 6.43 -1.84
N ASN A 571 -29.23 6.20 -2.44
CA ASN A 571 -29.38 5.85 -3.85
C ASN A 571 -29.52 7.07 -4.78
N ASP A 572 -29.55 8.29 -4.25
CA ASP A 572 -29.67 9.48 -5.09
C ASP A 572 -28.41 9.63 -5.95
N ILE A 573 -28.60 10.01 -7.22
CA ILE A 573 -27.51 10.03 -8.21
C ILE A 573 -26.32 10.89 -7.77
N THR A 574 -26.59 12.03 -7.13
CA THR A 574 -25.56 12.92 -6.57
C THR A 574 -24.73 12.23 -5.47
N ILE A 575 -25.35 11.39 -4.63
CA ILE A 575 -24.66 10.63 -3.59
C ILE A 575 -23.83 9.49 -4.18
N VAL A 576 -24.39 8.76 -5.16
CA VAL A 576 -23.66 7.72 -5.89
C VAL A 576 -22.42 8.31 -6.58
N TYR A 577 -22.57 9.47 -7.21
CA TYR A 577 -21.47 10.21 -7.83
C TYR A 577 -20.45 10.73 -6.83
N PHE A 578 -20.88 11.22 -5.67
CA PHE A 578 -19.97 11.60 -4.59
C PHE A 578 -19.07 10.42 -4.18
N TRP A 579 -19.66 9.27 -3.86
CA TRP A 579 -18.87 8.10 -3.43
C TRP A 579 -18.04 7.49 -4.55
N LYS A 580 -18.52 7.53 -5.81
CA LYS A 580 -17.70 7.19 -6.97
C LYS A 580 -16.45 8.06 -7.03
N CYS A 581 -16.60 9.37 -6.85
CA CYS A 581 -15.49 10.31 -6.84
C CYS A 581 -14.49 10.03 -5.71
N VAL A 582 -14.97 9.77 -4.49
CA VAL A 582 -14.13 9.41 -3.34
C VAL A 582 -13.36 8.11 -3.55
N ARG A 583 -13.95 7.11 -4.22
CA ARG A 583 -13.28 5.84 -4.56
C ARG A 583 -12.17 6.04 -5.60
N GLU A 584 -12.37 6.94 -6.56
CA GLU A 584 -11.36 7.30 -7.58
C GLU A 584 -10.19 8.13 -7.00
N PHE A 585 -10.40 8.84 -5.89
CA PHE A 585 -9.33 9.60 -5.23
C PHE A 585 -8.23 8.69 -4.68
N ASP A 586 -6.98 9.15 -4.73
CA ASP A 586 -5.88 8.58 -3.95
C ASP A 586 -6.03 8.95 -2.46
N ASN A 587 -5.21 8.35 -1.59
CA ASN A 587 -5.33 8.60 -0.14
C ASN A 587 -5.11 10.09 0.21
N GLU A 588 -4.23 10.79 -0.51
CA GLU A 588 -3.97 12.21 -0.31
C GLU A 588 -5.22 13.06 -0.57
N LYS A 589 -5.90 12.88 -1.71
CA LYS A 589 -7.15 13.60 -2.00
C LYS A 589 -8.27 13.23 -1.04
N ARG A 590 -8.32 11.98 -0.56
CA ARG A 590 -9.28 11.58 0.49
C ARG A 590 -9.01 12.30 1.81
N ILE A 591 -7.74 12.45 2.21
CA ILE A 591 -7.34 13.24 3.37
C ILE A 591 -7.73 14.71 3.19
N GLN A 592 -7.47 15.29 2.02
CA GLN A 592 -7.86 16.68 1.71
C GLN A 592 -9.38 16.89 1.82
N LEU A 593 -10.18 15.96 1.29
CA LEU A 593 -11.63 15.97 1.46
C LEU A 593 -12.05 15.82 2.93
N LEU A 594 -11.36 14.98 3.70
CA LEU A 594 -11.62 14.81 5.13
C LEU A 594 -11.33 16.10 5.91
N ILE A 595 -10.21 16.78 5.62
CA ILE A 595 -9.87 18.10 6.20
C ILE A 595 -10.95 19.11 5.82
N PHE A 596 -11.32 19.19 4.54
CA PHE A 596 -12.38 20.08 4.08
C PHE A 596 -13.69 19.85 4.85
N ALA A 597 -14.06 18.59 5.09
CA ALA A 597 -15.27 18.20 5.79
C ALA A 597 -15.25 18.41 7.31
N THR A 598 -14.10 18.16 7.95
CA THR A 598 -14.01 17.95 9.40
C THR A 598 -13.02 18.87 10.12
N GLY A 599 -12.15 19.55 9.37
CA GLY A 599 -11.04 20.36 9.88
C GLY A 599 -9.85 19.54 10.38
N THR A 600 -9.80 18.23 10.10
CA THR A 600 -8.69 17.35 10.51
C THR A 600 -8.36 16.34 9.41
N SER A 601 -7.08 15.95 9.34
CA SER A 601 -6.60 14.88 8.46
C SER A 601 -6.81 13.48 9.05
N GLN A 602 -7.28 13.39 10.29
CA GLN A 602 -7.20 12.16 11.09
C GLN A 602 -8.55 11.48 11.28
N VAL A 603 -8.55 10.16 11.07
CA VAL A 603 -9.68 9.28 11.37
C VAL A 603 -9.48 8.67 12.77
N PRO A 604 -10.52 8.62 13.62
CA PRO A 604 -10.46 7.88 14.88
C PRO A 604 -10.08 6.42 14.65
N VAL A 605 -9.31 5.85 15.57
CA VAL A 605 -8.88 4.42 15.51
C VAL A 605 -10.06 3.46 15.43
N THR A 606 -11.16 3.83 16.09
CA THR A 606 -12.40 3.07 16.13
C THR A 606 -13.26 3.22 14.86
N GLY A 607 -12.83 4.06 13.91
CA GLY A 607 -13.47 4.28 12.61
C GLY A 607 -14.33 5.55 12.54
N PHE A 608 -14.96 5.76 11.39
CA PHE A 608 -15.79 6.92 11.07
C PHE A 608 -17.04 7.04 11.95
N LYS A 609 -17.46 5.94 12.61
CA LYS A 609 -18.59 5.94 13.56
C LYS A 609 -18.38 6.89 14.74
N ASP A 610 -17.13 7.12 15.16
CA ASP A 610 -16.76 7.88 16.35
C ASP A 610 -16.11 9.22 16.02
N LEU A 611 -16.31 9.72 14.79
CA LEU A 611 -15.91 11.07 14.43
C LEU A 611 -16.43 12.07 15.47
N GLN A 612 -15.58 13.02 15.86
CA GLN A 612 -15.95 14.04 16.84
C GLN A 612 -16.49 15.28 16.11
N GLY A 613 -17.48 15.96 16.68
CA GLY A 613 -18.14 17.21 16.23
C GLY A 613 -18.59 18.00 17.46
N CYS A 614 -18.23 19.28 17.58
CA CYS A 614 -18.60 20.11 18.73
C CYS A 614 -18.36 19.45 20.13
N GLY A 615 -17.27 18.69 20.31
CA GLY A 615 -16.94 18.04 21.60
C GLY A 615 -17.69 16.73 21.91
N LYS A 616 -18.54 16.24 21.00
CA LYS A 616 -19.28 14.98 21.10
C LYS A 616 -19.07 14.11 19.85
N ILE A 617 -19.53 12.86 19.90
CA ILE A 617 -19.58 12.00 18.71
C ILE A 617 -20.58 12.61 17.71
N GLN A 618 -20.13 12.81 16.48
CA GLN A 618 -20.85 13.41 15.37
C GLN A 618 -20.37 12.80 14.06
N ARG A 619 -21.23 12.02 13.41
CA ARG A 619 -20.92 11.37 12.13
C ARG A 619 -20.76 12.39 10.99
N PHE A 620 -20.04 11.97 9.96
CA PHE A 620 -19.95 12.71 8.70
C PHE A 620 -21.33 12.79 8.04
N ARG A 621 -21.67 13.95 7.49
CA ARG A 621 -23.00 14.21 6.93
C ARG A 621 -22.95 14.88 5.56
N LEU A 622 -23.76 14.39 4.64
CA LEU A 622 -24.06 15.04 3.37
C LEU A 622 -25.47 15.63 3.40
N LYS A 623 -25.57 16.94 3.21
CA LYS A 623 -26.85 17.66 3.21
C LYS A 623 -27.17 18.21 1.83
N ARG A 624 -28.39 17.97 1.34
CA ARG A 624 -28.90 18.60 0.11
C ARG A 624 -29.15 20.08 0.35
N PHE A 625 -28.35 20.94 -0.29
CA PHE A 625 -28.50 22.39 -0.18
C PHE A 625 -27.88 23.11 -1.38
N GLY A 626 -28.51 24.20 -1.82
CA GLY A 626 -28.08 24.98 -2.98
C GLY A 626 -28.58 24.46 -4.33
N THR A 627 -28.03 25.02 -5.39
CA THR A 627 -28.34 24.75 -6.80
C THR A 627 -27.14 24.13 -7.52
N GLU A 628 -27.34 23.50 -8.67
CA GLU A 628 -26.25 22.85 -9.44
C GLU A 628 -25.09 23.77 -9.85
N ASN A 629 -25.28 25.09 -9.77
CA ASN A 629 -24.23 26.07 -10.08
C ASN A 629 -23.34 26.41 -8.88
N ASP A 630 -23.83 26.17 -7.65
CA ASP A 630 -23.11 26.47 -6.42
C ASP A 630 -21.90 25.54 -6.25
N LEU A 631 -20.97 25.90 -5.35
CA LEU A 631 -19.91 25.01 -4.89
C LEU A 631 -20.37 24.28 -3.61
N PRO A 632 -19.88 23.05 -3.36
CA PRO A 632 -20.06 22.41 -2.06
C PRO A 632 -19.50 23.29 -0.94
N LYS A 633 -20.20 23.36 0.20
CA LYS A 633 -19.76 24.16 1.36
C LYS A 633 -19.59 23.25 2.57
N SER A 634 -18.49 23.40 3.30
CA SER A 634 -18.26 22.61 4.51
C SER A 634 -18.65 23.37 5.78
N HIS A 635 -19.06 22.61 6.78
CA HIS A 635 -19.31 23.07 8.14
C HIS A 635 -18.56 22.13 9.08
N THR A 636 -17.27 22.39 9.26
CA THR A 636 -16.32 21.51 9.97
C THR A 636 -16.72 21.18 11.40
N CYS A 637 -17.40 22.11 12.09
CA CYS A 637 -17.93 21.89 13.44
C CYS A 637 -18.89 20.68 13.51
N PHE A 638 -19.65 20.43 12.44
CA PHE A 638 -20.67 19.40 12.35
C PHE A 638 -20.28 18.22 11.46
N ASN A 639 -19.03 18.18 10.96
CA ASN A 639 -18.56 17.20 9.97
C ASN A 639 -19.51 17.13 8.74
N ARG A 640 -20.04 18.27 8.31
CA ARG A 640 -21.09 18.34 7.28
C ARG A 640 -20.59 19.00 6.01
N ILE A 641 -20.92 18.41 4.86
CA ILE A 641 -20.85 19.07 3.55
C ILE A 641 -22.27 19.33 3.07
N ASP A 642 -22.55 20.59 2.79
CA ASP A 642 -23.71 21.02 2.02
C ASP A 642 -23.39 20.77 0.55
N LEU A 643 -23.98 19.70 0.00
CA LEU A 643 -23.75 19.20 -1.35
C LEU A 643 -24.94 19.60 -2.24
N PRO A 644 -24.71 20.39 -3.30
CA PRO A 644 -25.76 20.69 -4.27
C PRO A 644 -26.16 19.47 -5.11
N PRO A 645 -27.41 19.41 -5.62
CA PRO A 645 -27.95 18.25 -6.33
C PRO A 645 -27.46 18.16 -7.78
N TYR A 646 -26.16 18.00 -7.99
CA TYR A 646 -25.58 17.83 -9.32
C TYR A 646 -26.13 16.58 -10.02
N SER A 647 -26.59 16.78 -11.25
CA SER A 647 -27.08 15.72 -12.15
C SER A 647 -25.97 15.07 -12.99
N ASN A 648 -24.79 15.69 -13.09
CA ASN A 648 -23.66 15.23 -13.91
C ASN A 648 -22.42 14.89 -13.06
N TYR A 649 -21.83 13.72 -13.30
CA TYR A 649 -20.64 13.24 -12.59
C TYR A 649 -19.42 14.16 -12.74
N THR A 650 -19.12 14.59 -13.95
CA THR A 650 -17.99 15.47 -14.26
C THR A 650 -18.14 16.82 -13.56
N GLN A 651 -19.36 17.37 -13.56
CA GLN A 651 -19.67 18.61 -12.86
C GLN A 651 -19.45 18.46 -11.35
N LEU A 652 -19.98 17.40 -10.74
CA LEU A 652 -19.78 17.12 -9.32
C LEU A 652 -18.30 17.01 -8.98
N LYS A 653 -17.54 16.20 -9.74
CA LYS A 653 -16.09 15.98 -9.52
C LYS A 653 -15.31 17.29 -9.60
N GLN A 654 -15.56 18.10 -10.63
CA GLN A 654 -14.90 19.39 -10.81
C GLN A 654 -15.24 20.37 -9.68
N LYS A 655 -16.52 20.50 -9.32
CA LYS A 655 -16.99 21.40 -8.25
C LYS A 655 -16.48 20.96 -6.88
N LEU A 656 -16.43 19.65 -6.61
CA LEU A 656 -15.92 19.09 -5.37
C LEU A 656 -14.40 19.32 -5.23
N LEU A 657 -13.61 19.01 -6.26
CA LEU A 657 -12.17 19.27 -6.27
C LEU A 657 -11.86 20.76 -6.11
N ARG A 658 -12.62 21.62 -6.79
CA ARG A 658 -12.49 23.06 -6.67
C ARG A 658 -12.80 23.55 -5.25
N ALA A 659 -13.87 23.07 -4.63
CA ALA A 659 -14.22 23.46 -3.26
C ALA A 659 -13.21 22.95 -2.22
N ILE A 660 -12.65 21.75 -2.41
CA ILE A 660 -11.55 21.24 -1.57
C ILE A 660 -10.33 22.17 -1.72
N ALA A 661 -9.93 22.50 -2.95
CA ALA A 661 -8.78 23.36 -3.21
C ALA A 661 -8.98 24.78 -2.67
N GLU A 662 -10.15 25.39 -2.87
CA GLU A 662 -10.46 26.72 -2.32
C GLU A 662 -10.57 26.69 -0.79
N GLY A 663 -11.18 25.64 -0.23
CA GLY A 663 -11.33 25.47 1.21
C GLY A 663 -9.99 25.27 1.92
N LEU A 664 -9.08 24.48 1.34
CA LEU A 664 -7.71 24.32 1.82
C LEU A 664 -6.85 25.57 1.55
N GLY A 665 -7.07 26.23 0.41
CA GLY A 665 -6.45 27.51 0.07
C GLY A 665 -6.83 28.63 1.04
N SER A 666 -8.04 28.64 1.61
CA SER A 666 -8.38 29.55 2.71
C SER A 666 -7.70 29.21 4.06
N PHE A 667 -7.03 28.06 4.16
CA PHE A 667 -6.12 27.69 5.26
C PHE A 667 -4.64 27.83 4.88
N GLU A 668 -4.35 28.17 3.62
CA GLU A 668 -3.05 28.51 3.04
C GLU A 668 -3.17 29.89 2.38
N ILE A 669 -3.34 30.95 3.18
CA ILE A 669 -3.16 32.31 2.68
C ILE A 669 -1.95 32.93 3.38
N GLU A 670 -0.90 32.99 2.56
CA GLU A 670 0.40 33.71 2.63
C GLU A 670 1.38 33.37 3.75
#